data_AF-A0A8B8TG63-F1
#
_entry.id   AF-A0A8B8TG63-F1
#
_cell.length_a   1.000
_cell.length_b   1.000
_cell.length_c   1.000
_cell.angle_alpha   90.00
_cell.angle_beta   90.00
_cell.angle_gamma   90.00
#
_symmetry.space_group_name_H-M   'P 1'
#
loop_
_entity.id
_entity.type
_entity.pdbx_description
1 polymer ?
#
loop_
_entity_poly.entity_id
_entity_poly.type
_entity_poly.pdbx_seq_one_letter_code
_entity_poly.pdbx_strand_id
1 'polypeptide(L)'
;MSKKRKALEGVGGGGESPLPEEEPTAWFEGSSEEQASCLPFTLKSGSRGPALLTLRSRTDTQEQMSNDPAEGSLDSRNATGLTDEKVKAYLSLHPQVLDEFVSESVSAETVEKWLKRKNNKPEDESAPKEVSRYQDTNMQGVVYELNSYIEQRLDTGGDNQLLLYELSSIIKVATKADGFALYFLGECNTSLCVFTPPGIKEGKPRLIPAGPIAQGTTTSAYVAKSRKTLLVEDILGDERFPRGTGLESGTRIQSVLCLPIVTAIGDLIGILELYRHWGKEAFRLSHQEVATANLAWASVAIHQVQVCRGLAKQTELNDFLLDVSKTYFDNIVAIDSLLEHIMIYAKNLVNADRCALFQVDHKNKELYSDLFDIGEEKEGKPVFKKTKEIRFSIEKGIAGQVARTGEVLNIPDAYADPRFNREVDLYTGYTTRNILCMPIVSRGSVIGVVQMVNKISGSAFSKTDENNFKMFAVFCALALHCANMYHRIRHSECIYRVTMEKLSYHSICTAEEWQGLMHFSLPGRLCKEIELFHFDIGPFENMWPGIFVHMIHRSCGTSCFELEKLCRFIMSVKKNYRRVPYHNWKHAVTVAHCMYAILQNNRGLFTDLERKGLLIACLCHDLDHRGFSNSYLQKFDHPLAALYSTSTMEQHHFSQTVSILQLEGHNIFSTLSSSEYEQVLEIIRKAIIATDLALYFGNRKQLEEMYQTGSLNLNNQSHSSGSTTPWPSPATPPSRRSSPRRSPS
;
A
#
# COMPACT_ATOMS: atom_id res chain seq x y z
N MET A 1 -13.11 29.74 -30.32
CA MET A 1 -13.74 30.31 -31.54
C MET A 1 -14.60 29.25 -32.17
N SER A 2 -15.91 29.49 -32.24
CA SER A 2 -16.90 28.62 -32.86
C SER A 2 -17.09 29.03 -34.31
N LYS A 3 -17.05 28.08 -35.26
CA LYS A 3 -17.98 27.93 -36.41
C LYS A 3 -17.37 27.13 -37.57
N LYS A 4 -18.27 26.34 -38.20
CA LYS A 4 -18.21 25.64 -39.51
C LYS A 4 -17.39 24.33 -39.47
N ARG A 5 -17.91 23.19 -39.93
CA ARG A 5 -18.77 22.93 -41.10
C ARG A 5 -19.79 21.82 -40.85
N LYS A 6 -20.95 21.96 -41.49
CA LYS A 6 -22.02 20.99 -41.66
C LYS A 6 -22.02 20.55 -43.13
N ALA A 7 -22.24 19.24 -43.34
CA ALA A 7 -22.99 18.57 -44.40
C ALA A 7 -22.61 18.73 -45.90
N LEU A 8 -22.38 17.57 -46.53
CA LEU A 8 -22.81 17.26 -47.89
C LEU A 8 -23.32 15.80 -47.89
N GLU A 9 -24.64 15.64 -48.02
CA GLU A 9 -25.32 14.47 -48.62
C GLU A 9 -25.20 14.61 -50.16
N GLY A 10 -25.23 13.61 -51.04
CA GLY A 10 -25.54 12.18 -51.02
C GLY A 10 -25.52 11.67 -52.48
N VAL A 11 -26.07 10.46 -52.71
CA VAL A 11 -26.21 9.68 -53.97
C VAL A 11 -24.98 8.82 -54.32
N GLY A 12 -25.02 7.52 -54.60
CA GLY A 12 -26.05 6.45 -54.56
C GLY A 12 -25.29 5.11 -54.58
N GLY A 13 -25.76 4.05 -53.92
CA GLY A 13 -26.63 3.04 -54.55
C GLY A 13 -25.81 1.88 -55.15
N GLY A 14 -25.69 0.77 -54.42
CA GLY A 14 -25.11 -0.49 -54.93
C GLY A 14 -24.81 -1.46 -53.79
N GLY A 15 -25.58 -2.54 -53.69
CA GLY A 15 -25.37 -3.59 -52.70
C GLY A 15 -24.29 -4.58 -53.15
N GLU A 16 -23.55 -5.11 -52.20
CA GLU A 16 -22.88 -6.40 -52.30
C GLU A 16 -22.51 -6.93 -50.91
N SER A 17 -22.71 -8.23 -50.74
CA SER A 17 -22.45 -9.06 -49.57
C SER A 17 -20.93 -9.20 -49.31
N PRO A 18 -20.51 -9.60 -48.10
CA PRO A 18 -19.11 -9.51 -47.69
C PRO A 18 -18.28 -10.68 -48.23
N LEU A 19 -17.11 -10.36 -48.80
CA LEU A 19 -16.00 -11.29 -48.97
C LEU A 19 -15.00 -11.11 -47.80
N PRO A 20 -14.34 -12.20 -47.36
CA PRO A 20 -13.45 -12.19 -46.21
C PRO A 20 -12.08 -11.63 -46.59
N GLU A 21 -11.54 -10.69 -45.80
CA GLU A 21 -10.14 -10.29 -45.94
C GLU A 21 -9.25 -11.19 -45.08
N GLU A 22 -8.34 -11.83 -45.79
CA GLU A 22 -7.26 -12.68 -45.33
C GLU A 22 -6.25 -11.90 -44.49
N GLU A 23 -5.74 -12.55 -43.44
CA GLU A 23 -4.54 -12.16 -42.71
C GLU A 23 -3.31 -12.24 -43.61
N PRO A 24 -2.42 -11.22 -43.62
CA PRO A 24 -1.06 -11.42 -44.07
C PRO A 24 -0.17 -11.84 -42.90
N THR A 25 0.26 -13.10 -42.96
CA THR A 25 1.40 -13.65 -42.22
C THR A 25 2.71 -13.33 -42.98
N ALA A 26 3.64 -12.63 -42.33
CA ALA A 26 5.09 -12.64 -42.64
C ALA A 26 5.84 -12.02 -41.44
N TRP A 27 6.44 -12.82 -40.57
CA TRP A 27 7.83 -13.31 -40.64
C TRP A 27 8.88 -12.18 -40.67
N PHE A 28 9.46 -11.87 -39.51
CA PHE A 28 10.92 -11.73 -39.32
C PHE A 28 11.25 -11.83 -37.83
N GLU A 29 11.74 -13.01 -37.42
CA GLU A 29 12.51 -13.21 -36.20
C GLU A 29 13.95 -12.71 -36.39
N GLY A 30 14.52 -12.18 -35.30
CA GLY A 30 15.97 -12.23 -35.07
C GLY A 30 16.71 -10.90 -35.13
N SER A 31 16.88 -10.23 -33.99
CA SER A 31 18.18 -10.18 -33.29
C SER A 31 18.22 -9.13 -32.17
N SER A 32 18.67 -9.60 -30.99
CA SER A 32 19.39 -8.88 -29.93
C SER A 32 18.83 -7.56 -29.38
N GLU A 33 18.02 -7.67 -28.33
CA GLU A 33 17.94 -6.64 -27.29
C GLU A 33 19.21 -6.72 -26.41
N GLU A 34 20.17 -5.83 -26.64
CA GLU A 34 21.20 -5.53 -25.65
C GLU A 34 20.56 -4.78 -24.48
N GLN A 35 20.42 -5.49 -23.36
CA GLN A 35 20.09 -4.91 -22.06
C GLN A 35 21.17 -3.91 -21.64
N ALA A 36 20.84 -2.62 -21.72
CA ALA A 36 21.61 -1.58 -21.06
C ALA A 36 21.52 -1.76 -19.53
N SER A 37 22.65 -2.15 -18.95
CA SER A 37 22.86 -2.33 -17.52
C SER A 37 22.91 -0.97 -16.80
N CYS A 38 21.81 -0.56 -16.20
CA CYS A 38 21.82 0.47 -15.15
C CYS A 38 22.03 -0.20 -13.78
N LEU A 39 23.25 -0.08 -13.26
CA LEU A 39 23.66 -0.44 -11.90
C LEU A 39 22.82 0.34 -10.85
N PRO A 40 22.16 -0.32 -9.90
CA PRO A 40 21.68 0.34 -8.69
C PRO A 40 22.79 0.43 -7.64
N PHE A 41 23.09 1.66 -7.21
CA PHE A 41 23.87 1.96 -6.01
C PHE A 41 23.19 1.34 -4.77
N THR A 42 23.76 0.27 -4.21
CA THR A 42 23.35 -0.26 -2.91
C THR A 42 23.94 0.57 -1.77
N LEU A 43 23.10 1.35 -1.09
CA LEU A 43 23.37 1.91 0.23
C LEU A 43 23.26 0.80 1.28
N LYS A 44 24.39 0.40 1.87
CA LYS A 44 24.42 -0.50 3.04
C LYS A 44 23.84 0.23 4.27
N SER A 45 22.59 -0.05 4.62
CA SER A 45 22.02 0.28 5.94
C SER A 45 22.26 -0.87 6.90
N GLY A 46 23.05 -0.62 7.95
CA GLY A 46 23.36 -1.58 9.02
C GLY A 46 22.13 -1.93 9.86
N SER A 47 21.90 -3.22 10.02
CA SER A 47 20.93 -3.81 10.93
C SER A 47 21.40 -3.66 12.38
N ARG A 48 20.67 -2.87 13.18
CA ARG A 48 20.72 -2.91 14.65
C ARG A 48 19.82 -4.04 15.14
N GLY A 49 20.41 -5.12 15.63
CA GLY A 49 19.71 -6.10 16.47
C GLY A 49 19.60 -5.59 17.92
N PRO A 50 18.56 -5.98 18.67
CA PRO A 50 18.46 -5.65 20.08
C PRO A 50 19.39 -6.54 20.91
N ALA A 51 20.09 -5.90 21.84
CA ALA A 51 21.11 -6.47 22.71
C ALA A 51 20.51 -7.43 23.75
N LEU A 52 21.12 -8.62 23.86
CA LEU A 52 21.01 -9.49 25.02
C LEU A 52 22.16 -9.15 25.98
N LEU A 53 21.78 -8.69 27.18
CA LEU A 53 22.68 -8.39 28.29
C LEU A 53 23.39 -9.66 28.76
N THR A 54 24.71 -9.67 28.62
CA THR A 54 25.63 -10.60 29.30
C THR A 54 26.09 -9.96 30.61
N LEU A 55 25.96 -10.67 31.73
CA LEU A 55 26.76 -10.45 32.93
C LEU A 55 27.88 -11.50 32.96
N ARG A 56 29.12 -10.98 32.91
CA ARG A 56 30.41 -11.65 33.16
C ARG A 56 30.37 -12.40 34.51
N SER A 57 31.16 -13.43 34.79
CA SER A 57 32.63 -13.42 34.76
C SER A 57 33.28 -14.77 35.13
N ARG A 58 34.46 -15.02 34.54
CA ARG A 58 35.66 -15.74 35.06
C ARG A 58 35.53 -17.24 35.32
N THR A 59 36.10 -18.12 34.50
CA THR A 59 37.54 -18.48 34.28
C THR A 59 38.21 -19.21 35.43
N ASP A 60 38.93 -20.26 35.02
CA ASP A 60 40.02 -21.02 35.65
C ASP A 60 39.60 -22.37 36.25
N THR A 61 40.23 -23.51 35.94
CA THR A 61 41.33 -23.88 35.01
C THR A 61 41.45 -25.41 35.00
N GLN A 62 41.96 -25.94 33.87
CA GLN A 62 42.93 -27.07 33.70
C GLN A 62 42.68 -28.43 34.39
N GLU A 63 43.05 -29.60 33.87
CA GLU A 63 43.79 -30.06 32.69
C GLU A 63 43.55 -31.59 32.61
N GLN A 64 43.13 -32.11 31.47
CA GLN A 64 43.85 -33.09 30.64
C GLN A 64 44.78 -34.08 31.37
N MET A 65 44.55 -35.39 31.15
CA MET A 65 45.54 -36.30 30.53
C MET A 65 44.92 -37.68 30.19
N SER A 66 44.78 -37.91 28.87
CA SER A 66 45.16 -39.11 28.08
C SER A 66 45.10 -40.54 28.67
N ASN A 67 44.32 -41.42 28.03
CA ASN A 67 44.77 -42.57 27.20
C ASN A 67 43.73 -43.72 27.18
N ASP A 68 43.32 -44.11 25.97
CA ASP A 68 42.74 -45.42 25.60
C ASP A 68 43.75 -46.57 25.89
N PRO A 69 43.40 -47.89 25.98
CA PRO A 69 42.52 -48.59 25.01
C PRO A 69 41.75 -49.88 25.43
N ALA A 70 40.94 -50.36 24.49
CA ALA A 70 40.65 -51.75 24.07
C ALA A 70 40.00 -52.82 24.99
N GLU A 71 38.92 -53.40 24.41
CA GLU A 71 38.42 -54.80 24.38
C GLU A 71 38.71 -55.82 25.51
N GLY A 72 37.66 -56.55 25.91
CA GLY A 72 37.81 -57.91 26.46
C GLY A 72 36.66 -58.37 27.37
N SER A 73 35.92 -59.39 26.94
CA SER A 73 34.84 -60.09 27.62
C SER A 73 35.20 -60.69 28.99
N LEU A 74 34.23 -60.81 29.91
CA LEU A 74 34.16 -61.94 30.86
C LEU A 74 32.76 -62.10 31.49
N ASP A 75 32.49 -63.33 31.87
CA ASP A 75 31.22 -64.02 32.05
C ASP A 75 30.32 -63.61 33.23
N SER A 76 29.06 -63.99 33.03
CA SER A 76 27.90 -64.10 33.93
C SER A 76 28.13 -64.48 35.41
N ARG A 77 27.28 -63.93 36.30
CA ARG A 77 26.54 -64.69 37.36
C ARG A 77 25.47 -63.83 38.07
N ASN A 78 24.21 -64.19 37.85
CA ASN A 78 23.01 -64.08 38.69
C ASN A 78 22.98 -63.04 39.84
N ALA A 79 22.25 -61.95 39.62
CA ALA A 79 21.37 -61.35 40.61
C ALA A 79 19.96 -61.27 40.01
N THR A 80 18.99 -61.89 40.69
CA THR A 80 17.58 -61.95 40.32
C THR A 80 16.99 -60.56 40.07
N GLY A 81 16.69 -60.26 38.80
CA GLY A 81 16.16 -58.97 38.38
C GLY A 81 14.77 -58.69 38.95
N LEU A 82 14.52 -57.42 39.30
CA LEU A 82 13.18 -56.90 39.55
C LEU A 82 12.32 -57.21 38.31
N THR A 83 11.19 -57.90 38.50
CA THR A 83 10.19 -58.05 37.45
C THR A 83 9.18 -56.91 37.53
N ASP A 84 8.61 -56.53 36.40
CA ASP A 84 7.61 -55.46 36.30
C ASP A 84 6.43 -55.71 37.24
N GLU A 85 6.02 -56.96 37.47
CA GLU A 85 4.96 -57.27 38.43
C GLU A 85 5.36 -56.98 39.88
N LYS A 86 6.63 -57.21 40.26
CA LYS A 86 7.12 -56.92 41.61
C LYS A 86 7.25 -55.42 41.85
N VAL A 87 7.72 -54.67 40.85
CA VAL A 87 7.77 -53.20 40.90
C VAL A 87 6.36 -52.64 41.02
N LYS A 88 5.41 -53.15 40.22
CA LYS A 88 4.01 -52.70 40.27
C LYS A 88 3.36 -53.00 41.62
N ALA A 89 3.57 -54.20 42.18
CA ALA A 89 3.07 -54.56 43.50
C ALA A 89 3.65 -53.66 44.61
N TYR A 90 4.95 -53.37 44.54
CA TYR A 90 5.63 -52.48 45.49
C TYR A 90 5.13 -51.03 45.41
N LEU A 91 5.00 -50.47 44.20
CA LEU A 91 4.46 -49.11 44.00
C LEU A 91 2.98 -48.99 44.39
N SER A 92 2.22 -50.09 44.29
CA SER A 92 0.83 -50.13 44.76
C SER A 92 0.74 -50.03 46.29
N LEU A 93 1.72 -50.59 47.00
CA LEU A 93 1.80 -50.60 48.46
C LEU A 93 2.49 -49.35 49.03
N HIS A 94 3.27 -48.63 48.22
CA HIS A 94 3.99 -47.42 48.61
C HIS A 94 3.75 -46.25 47.63
N PRO A 95 2.55 -45.63 47.62
CA PRO A 95 2.19 -44.58 46.66
C PRO A 95 3.07 -43.33 46.76
N GLN A 96 3.61 -43.06 47.95
CA GLN A 96 4.44 -41.90 48.27
C GLN A 96 5.74 -41.88 47.45
N VAL A 97 6.30 -43.06 47.16
CA VAL A 97 7.51 -43.22 46.34
C VAL A 97 7.23 -42.83 44.89
N LEU A 98 6.02 -43.11 44.39
CA LEU A 98 5.62 -42.72 43.04
C LEU A 98 5.41 -41.21 42.94
N ASP A 99 4.77 -40.60 43.95
CA ASP A 99 4.54 -39.16 43.99
C ASP A 99 5.87 -38.36 44.10
N GLU A 100 6.82 -38.81 44.93
CA GLU A 100 8.18 -38.22 45.00
C GLU A 100 8.92 -38.37 43.67
N PHE A 101 8.89 -39.57 43.08
CA PHE A 101 9.56 -39.81 41.79
C PHE A 101 8.98 -38.97 40.66
N VAL A 102 7.65 -38.85 40.57
CA VAL A 102 6.98 -38.03 39.55
C VAL A 102 7.26 -36.54 39.79
N SER A 103 7.33 -36.09 41.03
CA SER A 103 7.61 -34.69 41.36
C SER A 103 9.07 -34.30 41.10
N GLU A 104 10.04 -35.19 41.34
CA GLU A 104 11.47 -34.86 41.20
C GLU A 104 12.05 -35.21 39.83
N SER A 105 11.56 -36.28 39.19
CA SER A 105 12.23 -36.91 38.04
C SER A 105 11.45 -36.81 36.73
N VAL A 106 10.20 -36.32 36.74
CA VAL A 106 9.35 -36.31 35.55
C VAL A 106 8.92 -34.88 35.20
N SER A 107 9.18 -34.45 33.97
CA SER A 107 8.74 -33.13 33.50
C SER A 107 7.21 -33.07 33.35
N ALA A 108 6.63 -31.89 33.61
CA ALA A 108 5.18 -31.66 33.51
C ALA A 108 4.60 -32.08 32.14
N GLU A 109 5.36 -31.87 31.06
CA GLU A 109 4.99 -32.23 29.69
C GLU A 109 4.83 -33.76 29.49
N THR A 110 5.61 -34.56 30.23
CA THR A 110 5.58 -36.03 30.15
C THR A 110 4.38 -36.59 30.91
N VAL A 111 4.06 -36.01 32.07
CA VAL A 111 2.85 -36.34 32.84
C VAL A 111 1.58 -36.06 32.02
N GLU A 112 1.55 -34.92 31.33
CA GLU A 112 0.43 -34.53 30.47
C GLU A 112 0.24 -35.49 29.28
N LYS A 113 1.33 -35.98 28.67
CA LYS A 113 1.29 -37.00 27.62
C LYS A 113 0.76 -38.35 28.13
N TRP A 114 1.10 -38.74 29.36
CA TRP A 114 0.56 -39.97 29.96
C TRP A 114 -0.94 -39.87 30.27
N LEU A 115 -1.40 -38.70 30.75
CA LEU A 115 -2.82 -38.42 30.95
C LEU A 115 -3.60 -38.44 29.62
N LYS A 116 -3.05 -37.82 28.56
CA LYS A 116 -3.64 -37.86 27.21
C LYS A 116 -3.75 -39.29 26.65
N ARG A 117 -2.75 -40.14 26.87
CA ARG A 117 -2.79 -41.55 26.42
C ARG A 117 -3.84 -42.39 27.14
N LYS A 118 -4.11 -42.13 28.43
CA LYS A 118 -5.11 -42.89 29.21
C LYS A 118 -6.56 -42.61 28.75
N ASN A 119 -6.82 -41.43 28.17
CA ASN A 119 -8.15 -41.01 27.74
C ASN A 119 -8.53 -41.44 26.30
N ASN A 120 -7.59 -41.95 25.49
CA ASN A 120 -7.91 -42.40 24.13
C ASN A 120 -8.38 -43.87 24.11
N LYS A 121 -9.68 -44.08 24.32
CA LYS A 121 -10.42 -45.19 23.69
C LYS A 121 -11.21 -44.63 22.49
N PRO A 122 -11.35 -45.37 21.38
CA PRO A 122 -12.10 -44.90 20.22
C PRO A 122 -13.59 -44.82 20.58
N GLU A 123 -14.19 -43.65 20.43
CA GLU A 123 -15.62 -43.40 20.66
C GLU A 123 -16.40 -43.49 19.35
N ASP A 124 -17.49 -44.25 19.40
CA ASP A 124 -18.50 -44.40 18.35
C ASP A 124 -19.44 -43.18 18.39
N GLU A 125 -19.49 -42.39 17.32
CA GLU A 125 -20.27 -41.16 17.19
C GLU A 125 -21.75 -41.47 16.94
N SER A 126 -22.54 -41.83 17.97
CA SER A 126 -24.00 -41.69 17.92
C SER A 126 -24.72 -41.92 19.26
N ALA A 127 -24.46 -41.09 20.27
CA ALA A 127 -25.42 -40.87 21.36
C ALA A 127 -25.11 -39.57 22.14
N PRO A 128 -26.12 -38.81 22.60
CA PRO A 128 -25.90 -37.72 23.55
C PRO A 128 -25.33 -38.32 24.84
N LYS A 129 -24.08 -37.99 25.19
CA LYS A 129 -23.46 -38.46 26.44
C LYS A 129 -24.28 -37.96 27.62
N GLU A 130 -25.01 -38.87 28.26
CA GLU A 130 -25.58 -38.59 29.58
C GLU A 130 -24.46 -38.28 30.57
N VAL A 131 -24.68 -37.17 31.26
CA VAL A 131 -23.75 -36.51 32.17
C VAL A 131 -23.67 -37.30 33.49
N SER A 132 -22.95 -38.42 33.48
CA SER A 132 -22.75 -39.28 34.66
C SER A 132 -21.37 -39.10 35.35
N ARG A 133 -20.60 -38.05 35.02
CA ARG A 133 -19.23 -37.87 35.53
C ARG A 133 -19.10 -36.95 36.76
N TYR A 134 -20.20 -36.43 37.31
CA TYR A 134 -20.19 -35.38 38.35
C TYR A 134 -20.58 -35.85 39.76
N GLN A 135 -20.44 -37.13 40.09
CA GLN A 135 -20.88 -37.62 41.40
C GLN A 135 -19.84 -37.48 42.52
N ASP A 136 -18.55 -37.39 42.21
CA ASP A 136 -17.51 -37.19 43.23
C ASP A 136 -16.29 -36.52 42.60
N THR A 137 -16.08 -35.21 42.82
CA THR A 137 -14.74 -34.61 42.72
C THR A 137 -14.68 -33.20 43.29
N ASN A 138 -13.55 -32.93 43.93
CA ASN A 138 -13.08 -31.68 44.50
C ASN A 138 -13.49 -30.44 43.68
N MET A 139 -14.02 -29.41 44.35
CA MET A 139 -14.53 -28.15 43.78
C MET A 139 -13.53 -27.45 42.83
N GLN A 140 -12.22 -27.66 43.03
CA GLN A 140 -11.16 -27.18 42.14
C GLN A 140 -11.18 -27.83 40.74
N GLY A 141 -11.59 -29.10 40.62
CA GLY A 141 -11.67 -29.81 39.34
C GLY A 141 -12.81 -29.30 38.46
N VAL A 142 -13.96 -28.97 39.07
CA VAL A 142 -15.12 -28.40 38.35
C VAL A 142 -14.78 -27.02 37.78
N VAL A 143 -14.08 -26.18 38.55
CA VAL A 143 -13.64 -24.85 38.10
C VAL A 143 -12.59 -24.96 36.99
N TYR A 144 -11.65 -25.89 37.10
CA TYR A 144 -10.61 -26.11 36.08
C TYR A 144 -11.19 -26.61 34.75
N GLU A 145 -12.11 -27.59 34.78
CA GLU A 145 -12.77 -28.06 33.55
C GLU A 145 -13.73 -27.00 32.98
N LEU A 146 -14.38 -26.17 33.81
CA LEU A 146 -15.15 -25.01 33.34
C LEU A 146 -14.28 -24.03 32.58
N ASN A 147 -13.10 -23.68 33.11
CA ASN A 147 -12.17 -22.78 32.43
C ASN A 147 -11.66 -23.38 31.11
N SER A 148 -11.27 -24.66 31.10
CA SER A 148 -10.82 -25.34 29.88
C SER A 148 -11.93 -25.47 28.83
N TYR A 149 -13.16 -25.75 29.25
CA TYR A 149 -14.33 -25.83 28.38
C TYR A 149 -14.65 -24.48 27.74
N ILE A 150 -14.60 -23.42 28.55
CA ILE A 150 -14.80 -22.05 28.10
C ILE A 150 -13.70 -21.70 27.07
N GLU A 151 -12.41 -21.89 27.38
CA GLU A 151 -11.31 -21.63 26.43
C GLU A 151 -11.49 -22.36 25.09
N GLN A 152 -11.82 -23.66 25.11
CA GLN A 152 -11.97 -24.47 23.89
C GLN A 152 -13.16 -24.02 23.00
N ARG A 153 -14.26 -23.58 23.60
CA ARG A 153 -15.45 -23.12 22.86
C ARG A 153 -15.37 -21.66 22.42
N LEU A 154 -14.54 -20.86 23.08
CA LEU A 154 -14.30 -19.47 22.71
C LEU A 154 -13.50 -19.33 21.42
N ASP A 155 -12.51 -20.21 21.22
CA ASP A 155 -11.67 -20.27 20.00
C ASP A 155 -12.46 -20.70 18.76
N THR A 156 -13.54 -21.48 18.93
CA THR A 156 -14.35 -22.03 17.82
C THR A 156 -15.50 -21.12 17.39
N GLY A 157 -15.60 -19.88 17.91
CA GLY A 157 -16.59 -18.93 17.40
C GLY A 157 -18.04 -19.17 17.86
N GLY A 158 -18.25 -19.95 18.93
CA GLY A 158 -19.58 -20.43 19.34
C GLY A 158 -20.62 -19.36 19.70
N ASP A 159 -21.90 -19.76 19.69
CA ASP A 159 -23.06 -18.96 20.12
C ASP A 159 -23.04 -18.75 21.64
N ASN A 160 -22.92 -17.47 22.07
CA ASN A 160 -22.88 -17.08 23.48
C ASN A 160 -24.11 -17.58 24.27
N GLN A 161 -25.28 -17.70 23.62
CA GLN A 161 -26.51 -18.16 24.28
C GLN A 161 -26.45 -19.66 24.59
N LEU A 162 -25.92 -20.45 23.65
CA LEU A 162 -25.74 -21.89 23.82
C LEU A 162 -24.67 -22.18 24.88
N LEU A 163 -23.56 -21.42 24.88
CA LEU A 163 -22.52 -21.53 25.90
C LEU A 163 -23.10 -21.26 27.30
N LEU A 164 -23.87 -20.18 27.48
CA LEU A 164 -24.53 -19.87 28.75
C LEU A 164 -25.50 -20.96 29.19
N TYR A 165 -26.19 -21.61 28.25
CA TYR A 165 -27.08 -22.73 28.54
C TYR A 165 -26.32 -23.97 29.03
N GLU A 166 -25.21 -24.33 28.37
CA GLU A 166 -24.33 -25.44 28.79
C GLU A 166 -23.72 -25.17 30.19
N LEU A 167 -23.25 -23.94 30.43
CA LEU A 167 -22.74 -23.52 31.74
C LEU A 167 -23.82 -23.56 32.83
N SER A 168 -25.05 -23.17 32.50
CA SER A 168 -26.19 -23.26 33.42
C SER A 168 -26.52 -24.71 33.81
N SER A 169 -26.31 -25.66 32.88
CA SER A 169 -26.43 -27.10 33.16
C SER A 169 -25.36 -27.59 34.16
N ILE A 170 -24.12 -27.10 34.07
CA ILE A 170 -23.06 -27.43 35.03
C ILE A 170 -23.41 -26.86 36.41
N ILE A 171 -23.87 -25.60 36.48
CA ILE A 171 -24.29 -24.96 37.73
C ILE A 171 -25.48 -25.71 38.36
N LYS A 172 -26.43 -26.19 37.56
CA LYS A 172 -27.53 -27.05 38.02
C LYS A 172 -27.00 -28.30 38.74
N VAL A 173 -26.01 -28.99 38.15
CA VAL A 173 -25.41 -30.18 38.76
C VAL A 173 -24.66 -29.82 40.05
N ALA A 174 -23.82 -28.79 40.04
CA ALA A 174 -23.04 -28.36 41.21
C ALA A 174 -23.92 -27.91 42.39
N THR A 175 -25.06 -27.29 42.11
CA THR A 175 -26.03 -26.85 43.12
C THR A 175 -27.06 -27.92 43.48
N LYS A 176 -27.01 -29.11 42.87
CA LYS A 176 -28.02 -30.17 43.04
C LYS A 176 -29.45 -29.64 42.81
N ALA A 177 -29.63 -28.81 41.78
CA ALA A 177 -30.94 -28.33 41.35
C ALA A 177 -31.66 -29.40 40.51
N ASP A 178 -32.99 -29.44 40.57
CA ASP A 178 -33.75 -30.41 39.77
C ASP A 178 -33.86 -29.95 38.31
N GLY A 179 -33.89 -28.64 38.08
CA GLY A 179 -33.88 -28.02 36.76
C GLY A 179 -33.47 -26.55 36.80
N PHE A 180 -33.40 -25.94 35.61
CA PHE A 180 -33.10 -24.53 35.44
C PHE A 180 -33.84 -23.93 34.25
N ALA A 181 -34.03 -22.62 34.26
CA ALA A 181 -34.46 -21.82 33.11
C ALA A 181 -33.49 -20.68 32.89
N LEU A 182 -33.16 -20.41 31.62
CA LEU A 182 -32.28 -19.33 31.21
C LEU A 182 -33.07 -18.29 30.42
N TYR A 183 -33.02 -17.04 30.85
CA TYR A 183 -33.76 -15.93 30.25
C TYR A 183 -32.80 -14.89 29.66
N PHE A 184 -33.15 -14.35 28.50
CA PHE A 184 -32.49 -13.21 27.86
C PHE A 184 -33.45 -12.03 27.71
N LEU A 185 -32.90 -10.83 27.52
CA LEU A 185 -33.68 -9.63 27.23
C LEU A 185 -34.21 -9.67 25.78
N GLY A 186 -35.46 -9.25 25.58
CA GLY A 186 -36.04 -9.04 24.25
C GLY A 186 -35.54 -7.75 23.59
N GLU A 187 -35.93 -7.50 22.33
CA GLU A 187 -35.42 -6.41 21.46
C GLU A 187 -35.52 -4.99 22.06
N CYS A 188 -36.40 -4.75 23.02
CA CYS A 188 -36.58 -3.45 23.68
C CYS A 188 -36.10 -3.41 25.15
N ASN A 189 -35.45 -4.46 25.66
CA ASN A 189 -35.04 -4.60 27.07
C ASN A 189 -36.18 -4.45 28.11
N THR A 190 -37.45 -4.50 27.67
CA THR A 190 -38.64 -4.39 28.53
C THR A 190 -39.31 -5.74 28.79
N SER A 191 -38.84 -6.81 28.16
CA SER A 191 -39.39 -8.16 28.26
C SER A 191 -38.30 -9.21 28.37
N LEU A 192 -38.65 -10.35 28.97
CA LEU A 192 -37.80 -11.54 29.04
C LEU A 192 -38.22 -12.56 27.98
N CYS A 193 -37.25 -13.29 27.47
CA CYS A 193 -37.43 -14.44 26.60
C CYS A 193 -36.71 -15.64 27.19
N VAL A 194 -37.39 -16.78 27.34
CA VAL A 194 -36.78 -18.05 27.74
C VAL A 194 -36.00 -18.62 26.56
N PHE A 195 -34.77 -19.04 26.81
CA PHE A 195 -33.96 -19.74 25.83
C PHE A 195 -34.26 -21.22 25.83
N THR A 196 -34.53 -21.76 24.63
CA THR A 196 -34.68 -23.20 24.40
C THR A 196 -33.56 -23.66 23.46
N PRO A 197 -32.75 -24.67 23.87
CA PRO A 197 -31.68 -25.19 23.03
C PRO A 197 -32.26 -25.90 21.79
N PRO A 198 -31.47 -26.05 20.70
CA PRO A 198 -31.91 -26.77 19.51
C PRO A 198 -32.19 -28.25 19.85
N GLY A 199 -33.37 -28.74 19.45
CA GLY A 199 -33.73 -30.14 19.60
C GLY A 199 -33.18 -31.01 18.47
N ILE A 200 -33.12 -32.33 18.66
CA ILE A 200 -32.60 -33.33 17.68
C ILE A 200 -33.30 -33.24 16.30
N LYS A 201 -34.51 -32.65 16.23
CA LYS A 201 -35.31 -32.53 14.99
C LYS A 201 -35.56 -31.10 14.49
N GLU A 202 -35.17 -30.05 15.23
CA GLU A 202 -35.38 -28.64 14.83
C GLU A 202 -34.09 -27.83 15.06
N GLY A 203 -33.34 -27.60 13.98
CA GLY A 203 -31.93 -27.19 14.02
C GLY A 203 -31.60 -25.72 14.32
N LYS A 204 -32.41 -24.97 15.10
CA LYS A 204 -32.02 -23.61 15.54
C LYS A 204 -32.50 -23.31 16.98
N PRO A 205 -31.66 -22.68 17.83
CA PRO A 205 -32.08 -22.20 19.15
C PRO A 205 -33.22 -21.19 19.03
N ARG A 206 -34.16 -21.19 20.00
CA ARG A 206 -35.32 -20.30 20.00
C ARG A 206 -35.41 -19.52 21.32
N LEU A 207 -35.67 -18.22 21.19
CA LEU A 207 -36.06 -17.35 22.30
C LEU A 207 -37.58 -17.23 22.31
N ILE A 208 -38.22 -17.74 23.37
CA ILE A 208 -39.68 -17.74 23.53
C ILE A 208 -40.05 -16.60 24.48
N PRO A 209 -40.94 -15.66 24.09
CA PRO A 209 -41.37 -14.58 24.98
C PRO A 209 -41.95 -15.12 26.30
N ALA A 210 -41.40 -14.66 27.43
CA ALA A 210 -41.75 -15.08 28.78
C ALA A 210 -42.59 -14.04 29.54
N GLY A 211 -42.61 -12.79 29.06
CA GLY A 211 -43.41 -11.69 29.61
C GLY A 211 -42.62 -10.41 29.88
N PRO A 212 -43.29 -9.33 30.33
CA PRO A 212 -42.65 -8.04 30.61
C PRO A 212 -41.86 -8.05 31.92
N ILE A 213 -40.81 -7.21 32.01
CA ILE A 213 -40.03 -6.97 33.22
C ILE A 213 -40.81 -6.01 34.13
N ALA A 214 -41.72 -6.55 34.95
CA ALA A 214 -42.56 -5.79 35.88
C ALA A 214 -42.49 -6.33 37.31
N GLN A 215 -42.61 -5.43 38.30
CA GLN A 215 -42.54 -5.78 39.72
C GLN A 215 -43.79 -6.54 40.16
N GLY A 216 -43.62 -7.60 40.96
CA GLY A 216 -44.73 -8.45 41.44
C GLY A 216 -45.21 -9.51 40.43
N THR A 217 -44.40 -9.85 39.42
CA THR A 217 -44.72 -10.90 38.43
C THR A 217 -44.04 -12.22 38.76
N THR A 218 -42.88 -12.51 38.15
CA THR A 218 -42.08 -13.72 38.40
C THR A 218 -40.78 -13.39 39.13
N THR A 219 -40.15 -14.41 39.71
CA THR A 219 -38.80 -14.33 40.28
C THR A 219 -37.77 -13.79 39.29
N SER A 220 -37.79 -14.28 38.04
CA SER A 220 -36.91 -13.83 36.95
C SER A 220 -37.08 -12.35 36.59
N ALA A 221 -38.31 -11.82 36.54
CA ALA A 221 -38.57 -10.41 36.27
C ALA A 221 -38.11 -9.49 37.41
N TYR A 222 -38.25 -9.94 38.67
CA TYR A 222 -37.74 -9.20 39.82
C TYR A 222 -36.21 -9.11 39.80
N VAL A 223 -35.52 -10.21 39.50
CA VAL A 223 -34.06 -10.23 39.38
C VAL A 223 -33.59 -9.38 38.19
N ALA A 224 -34.31 -9.41 37.07
CA ALA A 224 -34.01 -8.55 35.91
C ALA A 224 -34.04 -7.05 36.29
N LYS A 225 -35.04 -6.63 37.07
CA LYS A 225 -35.21 -5.23 37.49
C LYS A 225 -34.24 -4.83 38.61
N SER A 226 -34.03 -5.70 39.60
CA SER A 226 -33.21 -5.39 40.79
C SER A 226 -31.72 -5.62 40.57
N ARG A 227 -31.34 -6.47 39.60
CA ARG A 227 -29.98 -6.97 39.35
C ARG A 227 -29.33 -7.60 40.60
N LYS A 228 -30.14 -8.12 41.52
CA LYS A 228 -29.69 -8.79 42.75
C LYS A 228 -30.12 -10.26 42.73
N THR A 229 -29.23 -11.13 43.20
CA THR A 229 -29.55 -12.55 43.41
C THR A 229 -30.69 -12.69 44.40
N LEU A 230 -31.62 -13.59 44.10
CA LEU A 230 -32.80 -13.87 44.89
C LEU A 230 -32.80 -15.36 45.28
N LEU A 231 -32.87 -15.62 46.58
CA LEU A 231 -33.06 -16.95 47.16
C LEU A 231 -34.45 -17.00 47.79
N VAL A 232 -35.27 -17.97 47.39
CA VAL A 232 -36.60 -18.21 47.92
C VAL A 232 -36.69 -19.67 48.36
N GLU A 233 -36.94 -19.89 49.66
CA GLU A 233 -37.03 -21.23 50.24
C GLU A 233 -38.37 -21.90 49.96
N ASP A 234 -39.46 -21.11 50.01
CA ASP A 234 -40.81 -21.54 49.67
C ASP A 234 -41.47 -20.50 48.75
N ILE A 235 -41.44 -20.76 47.45
CA ILE A 235 -42.00 -19.88 46.43
C ILE A 235 -43.53 -19.86 46.44
N LEU A 236 -44.17 -20.94 46.89
CA LEU A 236 -45.64 -21.05 46.93
C LEU A 236 -46.23 -20.20 48.08
N GLY A 237 -45.45 -19.99 49.14
CA GLY A 237 -45.80 -19.14 50.28
C GLY A 237 -45.32 -17.69 50.18
N ASP A 238 -44.56 -17.31 49.14
CA ASP A 238 -43.98 -15.96 49.03
C ASP A 238 -44.93 -15.00 48.28
N GLU A 239 -45.62 -14.14 49.04
CA GLU A 239 -46.57 -13.14 48.52
C GLU A 239 -45.95 -12.16 47.51
N ARG A 240 -44.61 -12.03 47.47
CA ARG A 240 -43.92 -11.15 46.52
C ARG A 240 -43.98 -11.67 45.08
N PHE A 241 -44.21 -12.98 44.89
CA PHE A 241 -44.18 -13.65 43.60
C PHE A 241 -45.46 -14.46 43.37
N PRO A 242 -46.62 -13.80 43.16
CA PRO A 242 -47.91 -14.48 43.00
C PRO A 242 -48.01 -15.38 41.75
N ARG A 243 -47.08 -15.24 40.78
CA ARG A 243 -46.95 -16.13 39.61
C ARG A 243 -45.77 -17.11 39.73
N GLY A 244 -45.13 -17.18 40.90
CA GLY A 244 -43.95 -18.01 41.16
C GLY A 244 -42.84 -17.81 40.12
N THR A 245 -42.42 -18.91 39.50
CA THR A 245 -41.44 -18.92 38.40
C THR A 245 -42.06 -18.70 37.03
N GLY A 246 -43.37 -18.86 36.88
CA GLY A 246 -44.06 -18.82 35.57
C GLY A 246 -43.87 -20.07 34.70
N LEU A 247 -43.24 -21.14 35.22
CA LEU A 247 -42.93 -22.39 34.51
C LEU A 247 -43.98 -23.51 34.73
N GLU A 248 -45.22 -23.18 35.10
CA GLU A 248 -46.21 -24.16 35.60
C GLU A 248 -46.71 -25.13 34.52
N SER A 249 -46.01 -26.26 34.37
CA SER A 249 -46.42 -27.44 33.60
C SER A 249 -46.65 -28.65 34.52
N GLY A 250 -47.34 -28.45 35.65
CA GLY A 250 -47.72 -29.52 36.58
C GLY A 250 -46.66 -29.98 37.59
N THR A 251 -45.46 -29.40 37.57
CA THR A 251 -44.39 -29.63 38.56
C THR A 251 -44.48 -28.64 39.72
N ARG A 252 -44.66 -29.14 40.95
CA ARG A 252 -44.66 -28.29 42.17
C ARG A 252 -43.24 -27.87 42.52
N ILE A 253 -42.83 -26.67 42.13
CA ILE A 253 -41.57 -26.03 42.53
C ILE A 253 -41.72 -25.49 43.96
N GLN A 254 -40.75 -25.78 44.83
CA GLN A 254 -40.75 -25.34 46.23
C GLN A 254 -39.70 -24.25 46.48
N SER A 255 -38.45 -24.49 46.09
CA SER A 255 -37.35 -23.54 46.33
C SER A 255 -36.73 -23.07 45.02
N VAL A 256 -36.40 -21.78 44.95
CA VAL A 256 -35.87 -21.10 43.75
C VAL A 256 -34.63 -20.30 44.12
N LEU A 257 -33.60 -20.41 43.29
CA LEU A 257 -32.42 -19.56 43.33
C LEU A 257 -32.27 -18.88 41.96
N CYS A 258 -32.49 -17.56 41.93
CA CYS A 258 -32.52 -16.78 40.71
C CYS A 258 -31.36 -15.77 40.69
N LEU A 259 -30.47 -15.89 39.71
CA LEU A 259 -29.23 -15.13 39.62
C LEU A 259 -29.20 -14.25 38.36
N PRO A 260 -28.77 -12.98 38.47
CA PRO A 260 -28.53 -12.14 37.31
C PRO A 260 -27.17 -12.49 36.69
N ILE A 261 -27.12 -12.61 35.36
CA ILE A 261 -25.89 -12.74 34.60
C ILE A 261 -25.48 -11.32 34.20
N VAL A 262 -24.52 -10.74 34.90
CA VAL A 262 -24.08 -9.35 34.69
C VAL A 262 -22.64 -9.28 34.24
N THR A 263 -22.32 -8.39 33.28
CA THR A 263 -20.93 -8.11 32.88
C THR A 263 -20.15 -7.51 34.05
N ALA A 264 -18.81 -7.46 33.93
CA ALA A 264 -17.94 -6.76 34.89
C ALA A 264 -18.28 -5.25 35.03
N ILE A 265 -18.96 -4.67 34.03
CA ILE A 265 -19.38 -3.26 33.99
C ILE A 265 -20.81 -3.09 34.55
N GLY A 266 -21.50 -4.19 34.86
CA GLY A 266 -22.82 -4.21 35.49
C GLY A 266 -24.01 -4.30 34.53
N ASP A 267 -23.77 -4.55 33.24
CA ASP A 267 -24.83 -4.74 32.24
C ASP A 267 -25.44 -6.14 32.36
N LEU A 268 -26.77 -6.23 32.31
CA LEU A 268 -27.49 -7.50 32.42
C LEU A 268 -27.49 -8.23 31.06
N ILE A 269 -26.82 -9.38 31.01
CA ILE A 269 -26.76 -10.28 29.85
C ILE A 269 -27.99 -11.21 29.83
N GLY A 270 -28.39 -11.72 30.99
CA GLY A 270 -29.49 -12.67 31.13
C GLY A 270 -29.79 -13.02 32.60
N ILE A 271 -30.71 -13.94 32.83
CA ILE A 271 -31.08 -14.43 34.17
C ILE A 271 -31.06 -15.96 34.19
N LEU A 272 -30.42 -16.53 35.20
CA LEU A 272 -30.41 -17.96 35.49
C LEU A 272 -31.34 -18.25 36.67
N GLU A 273 -32.38 -19.03 36.45
CA GLU A 273 -33.33 -19.46 37.48
C GLU A 273 -33.18 -20.95 37.75
N LEU A 274 -32.67 -21.32 38.90
CA LEU A 274 -32.53 -22.70 39.38
C LEU A 274 -33.71 -23.04 40.29
N TYR A 275 -34.25 -24.24 40.16
CA TYR A 275 -35.40 -24.67 40.97
C TYR A 275 -35.27 -26.09 41.52
N ARG A 276 -35.91 -26.32 42.67
CA ARG A 276 -36.10 -27.62 43.30
C ARG A 276 -37.59 -27.88 43.52
N HIS A 277 -37.99 -29.13 43.31
CA HIS A 277 -39.37 -29.57 43.51
C HIS A 277 -39.70 -29.77 44.98
N TRP A 278 -41.00 -29.81 45.25
CA TRP A 278 -41.55 -30.14 46.56
C TRP A 278 -41.00 -31.46 47.12
N GLY A 279 -40.56 -31.44 48.38
CA GLY A 279 -40.02 -32.61 49.09
C GLY A 279 -38.51 -32.77 49.00
N LYS A 280 -37.81 -31.87 48.28
CA LYS A 280 -36.36 -31.70 48.35
C LYS A 280 -36.01 -30.60 49.34
N GLU A 281 -34.80 -30.67 49.90
CA GLU A 281 -34.28 -29.62 50.77
C GLU A 281 -34.20 -28.28 50.01
N ALA A 282 -34.63 -27.18 50.64
CA ALA A 282 -34.54 -25.85 50.06
C ALA A 282 -33.10 -25.45 49.74
N PHE A 283 -32.92 -24.52 48.79
CA PHE A 283 -31.62 -23.91 48.58
C PHE A 283 -31.18 -23.15 49.84
N ARG A 284 -29.86 -23.06 50.03
CA ARG A 284 -29.23 -22.42 51.19
C ARG A 284 -28.20 -21.42 50.69
N LEU A 285 -27.71 -20.57 51.59
CA LEU A 285 -26.68 -19.59 51.26
C LEU A 285 -25.43 -20.23 50.62
N SER A 286 -25.03 -21.42 51.07
CA SER A 286 -23.90 -22.16 50.46
C SER A 286 -24.15 -22.52 48.99
N HIS A 287 -25.38 -22.85 48.60
CA HIS A 287 -25.73 -23.10 47.20
C HIS A 287 -25.70 -21.80 46.38
N GLN A 288 -26.14 -20.69 46.97
CA GLN A 288 -26.07 -19.36 46.37
C GLN A 288 -24.61 -18.93 46.12
N GLU A 289 -23.72 -19.15 47.08
CA GLU A 289 -22.29 -18.84 46.95
C GLU A 289 -21.66 -19.61 45.79
N VAL A 290 -21.92 -20.91 45.69
CA VAL A 290 -21.43 -21.76 44.58
C VAL A 290 -21.98 -21.28 43.24
N ALA A 291 -23.28 -21.02 43.13
CA ALA A 291 -23.89 -20.57 41.89
C ALA A 291 -23.36 -19.19 41.46
N THR A 292 -23.25 -18.26 42.42
CA THR A 292 -22.77 -16.89 42.16
C THR A 292 -21.31 -16.89 41.73
N ALA A 293 -20.45 -17.68 42.40
CA ALA A 293 -19.03 -17.78 42.05
C ALA A 293 -18.83 -18.33 40.64
N ASN A 294 -19.48 -19.44 40.28
CA ASN A 294 -19.35 -20.04 38.94
C ASN A 294 -19.93 -19.13 37.85
N LEU A 295 -21.05 -18.46 38.12
CA LEU A 295 -21.66 -17.53 37.18
C LEU A 295 -20.83 -16.26 36.96
N ALA A 296 -20.14 -15.78 37.99
CA ALA A 296 -19.22 -14.64 37.88
C ALA A 296 -18.06 -14.97 36.93
N TRP A 297 -17.45 -16.15 37.05
CA TRP A 297 -16.39 -16.61 36.13
C TRP A 297 -16.89 -16.74 34.69
N ALA A 298 -18.07 -17.32 34.49
CA ALA A 298 -18.71 -17.41 33.18
C ALA A 298 -18.92 -16.03 32.54
N SER A 299 -19.39 -15.06 33.32
CA SER A 299 -19.62 -13.69 32.82
C SER A 299 -18.32 -12.98 32.45
N VAL A 300 -17.28 -13.08 33.28
CA VAL A 300 -15.96 -12.50 33.00
C VAL A 300 -15.37 -13.09 31.72
N ALA A 301 -15.46 -14.40 31.54
CA ALA A 301 -14.92 -15.06 30.35
C ALA A 301 -15.67 -14.67 29.06
N ILE A 302 -17.01 -14.60 29.12
CA ILE A 302 -17.83 -14.14 27.97
C ILE A 302 -17.51 -12.69 27.63
N HIS A 303 -17.42 -11.81 28.63
CA HIS A 303 -17.06 -10.41 28.42
C HIS A 303 -15.67 -10.28 27.80
N GLN A 304 -14.68 -11.03 28.31
CA GLN A 304 -13.32 -11.04 27.75
C GLN A 304 -13.33 -11.42 26.27
N VAL A 305 -14.10 -12.41 25.87
CA VAL A 305 -14.17 -12.80 24.45
C VAL A 305 -14.91 -11.81 23.58
N GLN A 306 -15.99 -11.21 24.07
CA GLN A 306 -16.66 -10.14 23.34
C GLN A 306 -15.71 -8.96 23.10
N VAL A 307 -14.93 -8.58 24.11
CA VAL A 307 -13.90 -7.53 23.99
C VAL A 307 -12.78 -7.96 23.04
N CYS A 308 -12.23 -9.17 23.17
CA CYS A 308 -11.17 -9.68 22.29
C CYS A 308 -11.65 -9.77 20.83
N ARG A 309 -12.87 -10.24 20.56
CA ARG A 309 -13.46 -10.26 19.21
C ARG A 309 -13.65 -8.84 18.66
N GLY A 310 -14.13 -7.91 19.49
CA GLY A 310 -14.25 -6.51 19.12
C GLY A 310 -12.90 -5.88 18.76
N LEU A 311 -11.89 -6.12 19.59
CA LEU A 311 -10.53 -5.65 19.37
C LEU A 311 -9.91 -6.29 18.12
N ALA A 312 -10.05 -7.60 17.92
CA ALA A 312 -9.55 -8.30 16.74
C ALA A 312 -10.15 -7.72 15.45
N LYS A 313 -11.47 -7.49 15.43
CA LYS A 313 -12.16 -6.86 14.29
C LYS A 313 -11.69 -5.42 14.05
N GLN A 314 -11.40 -4.68 15.12
CA GLN A 314 -10.84 -3.33 15.01
C GLN A 314 -9.39 -3.34 14.52
N THR A 315 -8.57 -4.29 14.95
CA THR A 315 -7.20 -4.49 14.46
C THR A 315 -7.20 -4.87 12.99
N GLU A 316 -8.05 -5.80 12.56
CA GLU A 316 -8.20 -6.18 11.15
C GLU A 316 -8.59 -4.98 10.27
N LEU A 317 -9.51 -4.14 10.75
CA LEU A 317 -9.86 -2.89 10.08
C LEU A 317 -8.64 -1.96 9.97
N ASN A 318 -7.90 -1.74 11.06
CA ASN A 318 -6.74 -0.87 11.05
C ASN A 318 -5.62 -1.39 10.15
N ASP A 319 -5.35 -2.69 10.15
CA ASP A 319 -4.35 -3.32 9.29
C ASP A 319 -4.72 -3.16 7.81
N PHE A 320 -5.99 -3.33 7.47
CA PHE A 320 -6.48 -3.05 6.12
C PHE A 320 -6.28 -1.59 5.72
N LEU A 321 -6.63 -0.64 6.60
CA LEU A 321 -6.42 0.79 6.32
C LEU A 321 -4.94 1.13 6.12
N LEU A 322 -4.06 0.52 6.90
CA LEU A 322 -2.61 0.67 6.74
C LEU A 322 -2.13 0.08 5.42
N ASP A 323 -2.66 -1.07 5.00
CA ASP A 323 -2.31 -1.71 3.72
C ASP A 323 -2.76 -0.87 2.52
N VAL A 324 -3.98 -0.32 2.57
CA VAL A 324 -4.49 0.66 1.60
C VAL A 324 -3.57 1.89 1.56
N SER A 325 -3.18 2.41 2.73
CA SER A 325 -2.29 3.57 2.81
C SER A 325 -0.89 3.27 2.28
N LYS A 326 -0.32 2.08 2.53
CA LYS A 326 0.99 1.68 1.99
C LYS A 326 0.93 1.53 0.48
N THR A 327 -0.06 0.79 -0.02
CA THR A 327 -0.29 0.61 -1.46
C THR A 327 -0.45 1.96 -2.18
N TYR A 328 -1.13 2.91 -1.53
CA TYR A 328 -1.26 4.29 -2.00
C TYR A 328 0.09 5.01 -2.17
N PHE A 329 1.03 4.85 -1.23
CA PHE A 329 2.35 5.51 -1.29
C PHE A 329 3.37 4.76 -2.14
N ASP A 330 3.26 3.43 -2.23
CA ASP A 330 4.27 2.59 -2.86
C ASP A 330 4.11 2.52 -4.38
N ASN A 331 2.88 2.54 -4.92
CA ASN A 331 2.62 2.35 -6.35
C ASN A 331 1.54 3.30 -6.92
N ILE A 332 1.94 4.53 -7.31
CA ILE A 332 1.08 5.51 -8.01
C ILE A 332 0.50 4.94 -9.33
N VAL A 333 1.13 3.92 -9.91
CA VAL A 333 0.72 3.30 -11.18
C VAL A 333 -0.43 2.28 -11.01
N ALA A 334 -0.69 1.79 -9.80
CA ALA A 334 -1.64 0.71 -9.52
C ALA A 334 -2.96 1.18 -8.88
N ILE A 335 -3.40 2.41 -9.15
CA ILE A 335 -4.57 2.99 -8.47
C ILE A 335 -5.87 2.23 -8.79
N ASP A 336 -5.98 1.62 -9.98
CA ASP A 336 -7.08 0.71 -10.33
C ASP A 336 -7.13 -0.50 -9.36
N SER A 337 -5.99 -1.13 -9.10
CA SER A 337 -5.88 -2.26 -8.17
C SER A 337 -6.15 -1.85 -6.72
N LEU A 338 -5.77 -0.62 -6.33
CA LEU A 338 -6.10 -0.08 -5.02
C LEU A 338 -7.61 0.09 -4.85
N LEU A 339 -8.30 0.65 -5.86
CA LEU A 339 -9.76 0.79 -5.83
C LEU A 339 -10.45 -0.57 -5.74
N GLU A 340 -9.99 -1.57 -6.49
CA GLU A 340 -10.49 -2.94 -6.39
C GLU A 340 -10.36 -3.49 -4.97
N HIS A 341 -9.17 -3.43 -4.36
CA HIS A 341 -8.96 -3.91 -2.99
C HIS A 341 -9.86 -3.21 -1.96
N ILE A 342 -10.04 -1.88 -2.06
CA ILE A 342 -10.94 -1.11 -1.21
C ILE A 342 -12.39 -1.61 -1.35
N MET A 343 -12.83 -1.83 -2.58
CA MET A 343 -14.19 -2.28 -2.88
C MET A 343 -14.47 -3.69 -2.35
N ILE A 344 -13.52 -4.63 -2.50
CA ILE A 344 -13.64 -6.00 -1.99
C ILE A 344 -13.77 -6.00 -0.47
N TYR A 345 -12.88 -5.28 0.21
CA TYR A 345 -12.90 -5.24 1.66
C TYR A 345 -14.18 -4.60 2.19
N ALA A 346 -14.62 -3.49 1.58
CA ALA A 346 -15.86 -2.83 1.95
C ALA A 346 -17.08 -3.76 1.74
N LYS A 347 -17.14 -4.51 0.63
CA LYS A 347 -18.17 -5.54 0.37
C LYS A 347 -18.22 -6.57 1.49
N ASN A 348 -17.07 -7.14 1.87
CA ASN A 348 -16.97 -8.15 2.92
C ASN A 348 -17.35 -7.60 4.29
N LEU A 349 -16.91 -6.38 4.62
CA LEU A 349 -17.18 -5.75 5.92
C LEU A 349 -18.68 -5.52 6.16
N VAL A 350 -19.41 -5.07 5.14
CA VAL A 350 -20.88 -4.91 5.21
C VAL A 350 -21.64 -6.17 4.81
N ASN A 351 -20.96 -7.28 4.53
CA ASN A 351 -21.54 -8.55 4.11
C ASN A 351 -22.54 -8.39 2.94
N ALA A 352 -22.12 -7.67 1.90
CA ALA A 352 -22.88 -7.46 0.68
C ALA A 352 -22.55 -8.52 -0.39
N ASP A 353 -23.51 -8.84 -1.24
CA ASP A 353 -23.35 -9.76 -2.36
C ASP A 353 -22.53 -9.15 -3.50
N ARG A 354 -22.79 -7.88 -3.84
CA ARG A 354 -22.07 -7.17 -4.92
C ARG A 354 -21.73 -5.73 -4.54
N CYS A 355 -20.76 -5.18 -5.26
CA CYS A 355 -20.38 -3.79 -5.12
C CYS A 355 -20.09 -3.14 -6.49
N ALA A 356 -20.31 -1.83 -6.59
CA ALA A 356 -20.05 -1.05 -7.81
C ALA A 356 -19.54 0.34 -7.47
N LEU A 357 -18.64 0.87 -8.30
CA LEU A 357 -18.12 2.24 -8.20
C LEU A 357 -18.37 2.99 -9.50
N PHE A 358 -19.17 4.05 -9.44
CA PHE A 358 -19.47 4.93 -10.55
C PHE A 358 -18.69 6.24 -10.42
N GLN A 359 -18.01 6.68 -11.46
CA GLN A 359 -17.37 7.99 -11.56
C GLN A 359 -18.35 9.00 -12.19
N VAL A 360 -18.27 10.26 -11.75
CA VAL A 360 -19.13 11.34 -12.25
C VAL A 360 -18.44 12.09 -13.38
N ASP A 361 -19.03 12.05 -14.58
CA ASP A 361 -18.67 12.95 -15.67
C ASP A 361 -19.56 14.19 -15.64
N HIS A 362 -19.06 15.25 -15.00
CA HIS A 362 -19.74 16.54 -14.90
C HIS A 362 -19.94 17.24 -16.25
N LYS A 363 -19.13 16.93 -17.27
CA LYS A 363 -19.26 17.58 -18.59
C LYS A 363 -20.45 17.04 -19.36
N ASN A 364 -20.60 15.71 -19.36
CA ASN A 364 -21.68 15.04 -20.09
C ASN A 364 -22.92 14.79 -19.21
N LYS A 365 -22.85 15.03 -17.90
CA LYS A 365 -23.90 14.72 -16.90
C LYS A 365 -24.22 13.23 -16.85
N GLU A 366 -23.18 12.41 -16.85
CA GLU A 366 -23.27 10.95 -16.87
C GLU A 366 -22.52 10.33 -15.69
N LEU A 367 -22.96 9.14 -15.30
CA LEU A 367 -22.24 8.22 -14.43
C LEU A 367 -21.67 7.10 -15.29
N TYR A 368 -20.40 6.76 -15.07
CA TYR A 368 -19.75 5.65 -15.76
C TYR A 368 -18.96 4.77 -14.79
N SER A 369 -18.84 3.47 -15.08
CA SER A 369 -18.11 2.52 -14.26
C SER A 369 -17.28 1.57 -15.11
N ASP A 370 -15.98 1.52 -14.81
CA ASP A 370 -15.05 0.50 -15.30
C ASP A 370 -14.77 -0.60 -14.25
N LEU A 371 -15.30 -0.44 -13.03
CA LEU A 371 -15.10 -1.31 -11.87
C LEU A 371 -16.45 -1.84 -11.37
N PHE A 372 -16.88 -2.95 -11.96
CA PHE A 372 -18.14 -3.62 -11.65
C PHE A 372 -17.91 -5.08 -11.23
N ASP A 373 -18.44 -5.47 -10.06
CA ASP A 373 -18.39 -6.86 -9.59
C ASP A 373 -19.40 -7.71 -10.38
N ILE A 374 -18.88 -8.55 -11.27
CA ILE A 374 -19.69 -9.44 -12.11
C ILE A 374 -20.19 -10.68 -11.36
N GLY A 375 -19.73 -10.92 -10.13
CA GLY A 375 -20.07 -12.09 -9.32
C GLY A 375 -19.31 -13.37 -9.71
N GLU A 376 -18.21 -13.25 -10.45
CA GLU A 376 -17.27 -14.34 -10.68
C GLU A 376 -16.19 -14.32 -9.59
N GLU A 377 -15.81 -15.48 -9.05
CA GLU A 377 -14.72 -15.59 -8.07
C GLU A 377 -13.52 -16.33 -8.68
N LYS A 378 -12.32 -15.82 -8.41
CA LYS A 378 -11.06 -16.50 -8.71
C LYS A 378 -10.23 -16.54 -7.43
N GLU A 379 -9.83 -17.74 -7.01
CA GLU A 379 -9.09 -17.97 -5.75
C GLU A 379 -9.78 -17.37 -4.51
N GLY A 380 -11.12 -17.38 -4.47
CA GLY A 380 -11.90 -16.84 -3.34
C GLY A 380 -11.96 -15.30 -3.27
N LYS A 381 -11.54 -14.59 -4.33
CA LYS A 381 -11.70 -13.13 -4.48
C LYS A 381 -12.66 -12.82 -5.64
N PRO A 382 -13.53 -11.81 -5.52
CA PRO A 382 -14.37 -11.37 -6.62
C PRO A 382 -13.50 -10.80 -7.74
N VAL A 383 -13.82 -11.17 -8.98
CA VAL A 383 -13.12 -10.70 -10.19
C VAL A 383 -13.85 -9.49 -10.74
N PHE A 384 -13.15 -8.35 -10.81
CA PHE A 384 -13.61 -7.20 -11.58
C PHE A 384 -13.18 -7.40 -13.04
N LYS A 385 -14.13 -7.58 -13.97
CA LYS A 385 -13.81 -7.52 -15.40
C LYS A 385 -13.94 -6.08 -15.89
N LYS A 386 -12.88 -5.55 -16.51
CA LYS A 386 -12.94 -4.39 -17.42
C LYS A 386 -13.75 -4.77 -18.67
N THR A 387 -15.04 -4.98 -18.51
CA THR A 387 -16.00 -5.15 -19.63
C THR A 387 -16.60 -3.81 -20.01
N LYS A 388 -17.31 -3.74 -21.15
CA LYS A 388 -17.92 -2.52 -21.72
C LYS A 388 -18.41 -1.57 -20.62
N GLU A 389 -17.79 -0.40 -20.57
CA GLU A 389 -18.11 0.73 -19.67
C GLU A 389 -19.63 0.87 -19.51
N ILE A 390 -20.13 0.69 -18.28
CA ILE A 390 -21.54 0.92 -17.96
C ILE A 390 -21.70 2.42 -17.80
N ARG A 391 -22.52 3.05 -18.65
CA ARG A 391 -22.73 4.50 -18.67
C ARG A 391 -24.21 4.85 -18.72
N PHE A 392 -24.64 5.74 -17.84
CA PHE A 392 -26.03 6.22 -17.79
C PHE A 392 -26.12 7.65 -17.25
N SER A 393 -27.25 8.33 -17.51
CA SER A 393 -27.47 9.69 -17.06
C SER A 393 -27.42 9.81 -15.52
N ILE A 394 -26.78 10.87 -15.02
CA ILE A 394 -26.77 11.22 -13.59
C ILE A 394 -28.18 11.45 -13.02
N GLU A 395 -29.20 11.59 -13.88
CA GLU A 395 -30.57 11.81 -13.44
C GLU A 395 -31.32 10.54 -13.05
N LYS A 396 -30.79 9.37 -13.43
CA LYS A 396 -31.43 8.06 -13.24
C LYS A 396 -30.86 7.30 -12.04
N GLY A 397 -31.72 6.54 -11.38
CA GLY A 397 -31.32 5.55 -10.38
C GLY A 397 -30.96 6.12 -9.00
N ILE A 398 -30.74 5.21 -8.05
CA ILE A 398 -30.25 5.54 -6.70
C ILE A 398 -28.87 6.20 -6.77
N ALA A 399 -27.97 5.66 -7.60
CA ALA A 399 -26.63 6.23 -7.78
C ALA A 399 -26.68 7.68 -8.31
N GLY A 400 -27.57 7.98 -9.27
CA GLY A 400 -27.79 9.35 -9.75
C GLY A 400 -28.31 10.30 -8.68
N GLN A 401 -29.24 9.84 -7.84
CA GLN A 401 -29.74 10.64 -6.72
C GLN A 401 -28.63 10.99 -5.72
N VAL A 402 -27.81 10.01 -5.34
CA VAL A 402 -26.66 10.22 -4.45
C VAL A 402 -25.63 11.15 -5.09
N ALA A 403 -25.37 11.00 -6.40
CA ALA A 403 -24.44 11.85 -7.13
C ALA A 403 -24.86 13.34 -7.13
N ARG A 404 -26.17 13.62 -7.24
CA ARG A 404 -26.70 15.00 -7.27
C ARG A 404 -26.81 15.62 -5.89
N THR A 405 -27.20 14.84 -4.88
CA THR A 405 -27.48 15.35 -3.53
C THR A 405 -26.26 15.34 -2.62
N GLY A 406 -25.34 14.40 -2.82
CA GLY A 406 -24.25 14.14 -1.88
C GLY A 406 -24.75 13.53 -0.57
N GLU A 407 -25.97 12.98 -0.53
CA GLU A 407 -26.54 12.33 0.65
C GLU A 407 -26.44 10.81 0.55
N VAL A 408 -26.19 10.15 1.68
CA VAL A 408 -26.15 8.68 1.79
C VAL A 408 -27.57 8.12 1.72
N LEU A 409 -27.76 7.06 0.94
CA LEU A 409 -29.05 6.35 0.84
C LEU A 409 -28.91 4.89 1.24
N ASN A 410 -29.71 4.47 2.22
CA ASN A 410 -29.87 3.08 2.63
C ASN A 410 -31.31 2.63 2.31
N ILE A 411 -31.46 1.81 1.29
CA ILE A 411 -32.73 1.39 0.70
C ILE A 411 -33.00 -0.07 1.11
N PRO A 412 -34.01 -0.33 1.96
CA PRO A 412 -34.33 -1.68 2.44
C PRO A 412 -35.05 -2.54 1.39
N ASP A 413 -35.79 -1.93 0.46
CA ASP A 413 -36.42 -2.58 -0.69
C ASP A 413 -36.25 -1.71 -1.94
N ALA A 414 -35.44 -2.18 -2.89
CA ALA A 414 -35.13 -1.45 -4.10
C ALA A 414 -36.33 -1.38 -5.07
N TYR A 415 -37.18 -2.41 -5.14
CA TYR A 415 -38.31 -2.43 -6.08
C TYR A 415 -39.48 -1.56 -5.60
N ALA A 416 -39.58 -1.33 -4.29
CA ALA A 416 -40.53 -0.40 -3.69
C ALA A 416 -40.11 1.08 -3.83
N ASP A 417 -38.82 1.37 -4.05
CA ASP A 417 -38.34 2.75 -4.20
C ASP A 417 -38.53 3.28 -5.65
N PRO A 418 -39.27 4.38 -5.86
CA PRO A 418 -39.56 4.90 -7.19
C PRO A 418 -38.32 5.42 -7.93
N ARG A 419 -37.21 5.66 -7.23
CA ARG A 419 -35.95 6.15 -7.80
C ARG A 419 -35.07 5.02 -8.34
N PHE A 420 -35.40 3.76 -8.08
CA PHE A 420 -34.60 2.61 -8.50
C PHE A 420 -34.66 2.41 -10.02
N ASN A 421 -33.48 2.24 -10.65
CA ASN A 421 -33.38 2.00 -12.09
C ASN A 421 -33.40 0.50 -12.40
N ARG A 422 -34.56 -0.02 -12.80
CA ARG A 422 -34.76 -1.44 -13.16
C ARG A 422 -34.07 -1.84 -14.47
N GLU A 423 -33.69 -0.89 -15.32
CA GLU A 423 -33.03 -1.18 -16.61
C GLU A 423 -31.72 -1.97 -16.42
N VAL A 424 -30.99 -1.70 -15.32
CA VAL A 424 -29.71 -2.37 -15.00
C VAL A 424 -29.93 -3.83 -14.60
N ASP A 425 -30.92 -4.11 -13.75
CA ASP A 425 -31.31 -5.47 -13.35
C ASP A 425 -31.76 -6.28 -14.59
N LEU A 426 -32.56 -5.68 -15.46
CA LEU A 426 -33.03 -6.32 -16.71
C LEU A 426 -31.90 -6.65 -17.67
N TYR A 427 -30.91 -5.77 -17.81
CA TYR A 427 -29.74 -6.00 -18.68
C TYR A 427 -28.79 -7.06 -18.11
N THR A 428 -28.63 -7.11 -16.78
CA THR A 428 -27.69 -8.00 -16.11
C THR A 428 -28.30 -9.35 -15.71
N GLY A 429 -29.63 -9.48 -15.71
CA GLY A 429 -30.34 -10.66 -15.19
C GLY A 429 -30.26 -10.80 -13.67
N TYR A 430 -29.77 -9.78 -12.96
CA TYR A 430 -29.59 -9.77 -11.52
C TYR A 430 -30.81 -9.16 -10.82
N THR A 431 -31.14 -9.61 -9.61
CA THR A 431 -32.26 -9.06 -8.82
C THR A 431 -31.76 -8.32 -7.59
N THR A 432 -31.99 -7.01 -7.58
CA THR A 432 -31.60 -6.15 -6.47
C THR A 432 -32.71 -6.07 -5.41
N ARG A 433 -32.44 -6.56 -4.19
CA ARG A 433 -33.33 -6.52 -3.02
C ARG A 433 -33.13 -5.25 -2.21
N ASN A 434 -31.90 -4.97 -1.78
CA ASN A 434 -31.57 -3.81 -0.95
C ASN A 434 -30.24 -3.17 -1.38
N ILE A 435 -30.11 -1.87 -1.12
CA ILE A 435 -29.00 -1.04 -1.62
C ILE A 435 -28.49 -0.12 -0.52
N LEU A 436 -27.17 -0.08 -0.32
CA LEU A 436 -26.50 0.97 0.45
C LEU A 436 -25.59 1.77 -0.50
N CYS A 437 -25.86 3.06 -0.64
CA CYS A 437 -25.21 3.91 -1.64
C CYS A 437 -24.63 5.17 -0.98
N MET A 438 -23.35 5.45 -1.26
CA MET A 438 -22.60 6.57 -0.67
C MET A 438 -21.90 7.43 -1.71
N PRO A 439 -21.87 8.76 -1.51
CA PRO A 439 -21.15 9.67 -2.38
C PRO A 439 -19.66 9.64 -2.07
N ILE A 440 -18.86 9.77 -3.12
CA ILE A 440 -17.41 9.98 -3.05
C ILE A 440 -17.17 11.47 -3.28
N VAL A 441 -16.82 12.19 -2.21
CA VAL A 441 -16.68 13.66 -2.24
C VAL A 441 -15.22 14.06 -2.22
N SER A 442 -14.82 14.93 -3.16
CA SER A 442 -13.50 15.57 -3.18
C SER A 442 -13.65 17.07 -3.30
N ARG A 443 -13.05 17.82 -2.36
CA ARG A 443 -13.07 19.30 -2.32
C ARG A 443 -14.49 19.89 -2.43
N GLY A 444 -15.47 19.23 -1.82
CA GLY A 444 -16.87 19.67 -1.81
C GLY A 444 -17.68 19.31 -3.06
N SER A 445 -17.10 18.61 -4.03
CA SER A 445 -17.81 18.09 -5.20
C SER A 445 -17.90 16.56 -5.17
N VAL A 446 -19.03 16.00 -5.59
CA VAL A 446 -19.18 14.55 -5.76
C VAL A 446 -18.44 14.14 -7.03
N ILE A 447 -17.38 13.35 -6.88
CA ILE A 447 -16.55 12.84 -7.98
C ILE A 447 -16.90 11.40 -8.36
N GLY A 448 -17.65 10.70 -7.52
CA GLY A 448 -18.08 9.34 -7.73
C GLY A 448 -19.16 8.92 -6.75
N VAL A 449 -19.69 7.72 -6.93
CA VAL A 449 -20.68 7.09 -6.07
C VAL A 449 -20.31 5.62 -5.92
N VAL A 450 -20.37 5.13 -4.69
CA VAL A 450 -20.10 3.73 -4.38
C VAL A 450 -21.37 3.07 -3.86
N GLN A 451 -21.66 1.87 -4.35
CA GLN A 451 -22.89 1.15 -4.08
C GLN A 451 -22.60 -0.28 -3.63
N MET A 452 -23.22 -0.69 -2.52
CA MET A 452 -23.28 -2.06 -2.02
C MET A 452 -24.67 -2.60 -2.27
N VAL A 453 -24.74 -3.82 -2.76
CA VAL A 453 -25.98 -4.44 -3.23
C VAL A 453 -26.19 -5.77 -2.51
N ASN A 454 -27.41 -5.97 -2.02
CA ASN A 454 -27.89 -7.20 -1.40
C ASN A 454 -27.10 -7.65 -0.17
N LYS A 455 -27.58 -7.30 1.02
CA LYS A 455 -27.12 -7.89 2.29
C LYS A 455 -27.31 -9.40 2.29
N ILE A 456 -26.25 -10.15 2.58
CA ILE A 456 -26.25 -11.62 2.66
C ILE A 456 -26.89 -12.07 4.00
N SER A 457 -26.51 -11.44 5.12
CA SER A 457 -27.06 -11.74 6.45
C SER A 457 -28.04 -10.66 6.91
N GLY A 458 -29.34 -10.94 6.83
CA GLY A 458 -30.42 -10.05 7.29
C GLY A 458 -31.32 -9.53 6.17
N SER A 459 -32.34 -8.75 6.53
CA SER A 459 -33.33 -8.20 5.59
C SER A 459 -32.86 -6.92 4.88
N ALA A 460 -32.02 -6.11 5.52
CA ALA A 460 -31.48 -4.85 4.99
C ALA A 460 -30.13 -4.48 5.66
N PHE A 461 -29.45 -3.46 5.13
CA PHE A 461 -28.23 -2.91 5.75
C PHE A 461 -28.55 -2.16 7.04
N SER A 462 -27.80 -2.43 8.10
CA SER A 462 -27.96 -1.79 9.41
C SER A 462 -27.34 -0.39 9.47
N LYS A 463 -27.67 0.39 10.50
CA LYS A 463 -27.00 1.69 10.73
C LYS A 463 -25.50 1.52 11.01
N THR A 464 -25.12 0.40 11.61
CA THR A 464 -23.71 0.03 11.81
C THR A 464 -23.01 -0.23 10.48
N ASP A 465 -23.66 -0.89 9.52
CA ASP A 465 -23.12 -1.09 8.16
C ASP A 465 -22.90 0.26 7.46
N GLU A 466 -23.85 1.19 7.60
CA GLU A 466 -23.71 2.56 7.08
C GLU A 466 -22.52 3.29 7.71
N ASN A 467 -22.36 3.24 9.02
CA ASN A 467 -21.23 3.89 9.70
C ASN A 467 -19.88 3.28 9.29
N ASN A 468 -19.81 1.95 9.19
CA ASN A 468 -18.61 1.24 8.76
C ASN A 468 -18.24 1.59 7.32
N PHE A 469 -19.22 1.59 6.41
CA PHE A 469 -18.99 1.86 4.99
C PHE A 469 -18.61 3.32 4.70
N LYS A 470 -19.08 4.27 5.52
CA LYS A 470 -18.73 5.69 5.39
C LYS A 470 -17.22 5.95 5.46
N MET A 471 -16.49 5.16 6.24
CA MET A 471 -15.04 5.25 6.33
C MET A 471 -14.37 4.92 4.98
N PHE A 472 -14.86 3.90 4.26
CA PHE A 472 -14.31 3.45 2.98
C PHE A 472 -14.59 4.44 1.85
N ALA A 473 -15.74 5.10 1.87
CA ALA A 473 -16.05 6.14 0.90
C ALA A 473 -14.99 7.27 0.89
N VAL A 474 -14.38 7.58 2.04
CA VAL A 474 -13.27 8.54 2.15
C VAL A 474 -12.00 8.02 1.46
N PHE A 475 -11.65 6.75 1.65
CA PHE A 475 -10.50 6.15 0.98
C PHE A 475 -10.69 6.01 -0.52
N CYS A 476 -11.89 5.66 -0.98
CA CYS A 476 -12.24 5.71 -2.40
C CYS A 476 -12.06 7.13 -2.97
N ALA A 477 -12.42 8.18 -2.21
CA ALA A 477 -12.25 9.56 -2.66
C ALA A 477 -10.79 9.95 -2.83
N LEU A 478 -9.92 9.53 -1.92
CA LEU A 478 -8.48 9.76 -2.00
C LEU A 478 -7.87 9.00 -3.19
N ALA A 479 -8.17 7.71 -3.34
CA ALA A 479 -7.69 6.90 -4.44
C ALA A 479 -8.12 7.46 -5.80
N LEU A 480 -9.41 7.79 -5.95
CA LEU A 480 -9.95 8.33 -7.19
C LEU A 480 -9.41 9.75 -7.52
N HIS A 481 -9.15 10.58 -6.50
CA HIS A 481 -8.51 11.88 -6.71
C HIS A 481 -7.09 11.72 -7.26
N CYS A 482 -6.33 10.78 -6.72
CA CYS A 482 -4.96 10.52 -7.16
C CYS A 482 -4.90 9.89 -8.56
N ALA A 483 -5.82 8.97 -8.90
CA ALA A 483 -5.96 8.45 -10.26
C ALA A 483 -6.14 9.60 -11.26
N ASN A 484 -7.10 10.48 -10.97
CA ASN A 484 -7.39 11.63 -11.82
C ASN A 484 -6.20 12.60 -11.94
N MET A 485 -5.49 12.88 -10.84
CA MET A 485 -4.29 13.72 -10.89
C MET A 485 -3.19 13.07 -11.74
N TYR A 486 -2.97 11.77 -11.59
CA TYR A 486 -1.97 11.04 -12.34
C TYR A 486 -2.28 11.00 -13.85
N HIS A 487 -3.53 10.68 -14.23
CA HIS A 487 -3.96 10.73 -15.62
C HIS A 487 -3.74 12.10 -16.25
N ARG A 488 -4.00 13.19 -15.51
CA ARG A 488 -3.74 14.56 -15.99
C ARG A 488 -2.25 14.84 -16.19
N ILE A 489 -1.38 14.38 -15.29
CA ILE A 489 0.07 14.52 -15.42
C ILE A 489 0.56 13.76 -16.64
N ARG A 490 0.17 12.49 -16.80
CA ARG A 490 0.56 11.66 -17.95
C ARG A 490 0.07 12.23 -19.27
N HIS A 491 -1.16 12.71 -19.32
CA HIS A 491 -1.68 13.38 -20.51
C HIS A 491 -0.89 14.66 -20.84
N SER A 492 -0.54 15.47 -19.83
CA SER A 492 0.30 16.66 -20.01
C SER A 492 1.72 16.30 -20.49
N GLU A 493 2.30 15.22 -19.98
CA GLU A 493 3.60 14.70 -20.40
C GLU A 493 3.57 14.24 -21.86
N CYS A 494 2.53 13.52 -22.28
CA CYS A 494 2.35 13.13 -23.68
C CYS A 494 2.23 14.35 -24.60
N ILE A 495 1.43 15.35 -24.24
CA ILE A 495 1.33 16.61 -25.00
C ILE A 495 2.69 17.29 -25.09
N TYR A 496 3.41 17.37 -23.97
CA TYR A 496 4.74 17.97 -23.92
C TYR A 496 5.71 17.24 -24.85
N ARG A 497 5.75 15.91 -24.82
CA ARG A 497 6.60 15.08 -25.70
C ARG A 497 6.32 15.34 -27.18
N VAL A 498 5.05 15.28 -27.60
CA VAL A 498 4.65 15.56 -29.00
C VAL A 498 5.00 17.00 -29.40
N THR A 499 4.84 17.96 -28.48
CA THR A 499 5.20 19.36 -28.74
C THR A 499 6.72 19.51 -28.92
N MET A 500 7.51 18.82 -28.11
CA MET A 500 8.96 18.84 -28.18
C MET A 500 9.49 18.16 -29.44
N GLU A 501 8.88 17.05 -29.87
CA GLU A 501 9.16 16.42 -31.18
C GLU A 501 8.86 17.38 -32.34
N LYS A 502 7.76 18.13 -32.30
CA LYS A 502 7.46 19.13 -33.34
C LYS A 502 8.50 20.26 -33.40
N LEU A 503 8.99 20.69 -32.23
CA LEU A 503 10.02 21.73 -32.15
C LEU A 503 11.39 21.23 -32.60
N SER A 504 11.70 19.96 -32.39
CA SER A 504 13.01 19.39 -32.79
C SER A 504 13.22 19.41 -34.30
N TYR A 505 12.17 19.21 -35.11
CA TYR A 505 12.28 19.34 -36.58
C TYR A 505 12.81 20.70 -37.03
N HIS A 506 12.56 21.76 -36.27
CA HIS A 506 13.04 23.11 -36.61
C HIS A 506 14.41 23.43 -36.00
N SER A 507 14.88 22.66 -35.02
CA SER A 507 16.19 22.85 -34.38
C SER A 507 17.29 21.96 -34.98
N ILE A 508 16.96 20.99 -35.83
CA ILE A 508 17.90 20.04 -36.43
C ILE A 508 18.21 20.44 -37.89
N CYS A 509 19.43 20.18 -38.34
CA CYS A 509 19.82 20.36 -39.74
C CYS A 509 19.08 19.38 -40.68
N THR A 510 18.82 19.80 -41.93
CA THR A 510 18.27 18.92 -42.97
C THR A 510 19.38 18.12 -43.66
N ALA A 511 19.01 17.04 -44.35
CA ALA A 511 19.96 16.25 -45.14
C ALA A 511 20.74 17.10 -46.15
N GLU A 512 20.03 17.96 -46.88
CA GLU A 512 20.60 18.88 -47.86
C GLU A 512 21.63 19.84 -47.25
N GLU A 513 21.36 20.34 -46.04
CA GLU A 513 22.23 21.30 -45.35
C GLU A 513 23.58 20.69 -44.95
N TRP A 514 23.58 19.52 -44.32
CA TRP A 514 24.84 18.90 -43.88
C TRP A 514 25.60 18.24 -45.04
N GLN A 515 24.89 17.71 -46.05
CA GLN A 515 25.53 17.20 -47.28
C GLN A 515 26.18 18.33 -48.07
N GLY A 516 25.51 19.50 -48.16
CA GLY A 516 26.09 20.68 -48.78
C GLY A 516 27.38 21.13 -48.10
N LEU A 517 27.44 21.07 -46.76
CA LEU A 517 28.66 21.36 -46.00
C LEU A 517 29.75 20.30 -46.18
N MET A 518 29.39 19.02 -46.26
CA MET A 518 30.34 17.92 -46.45
C MET A 518 31.10 18.01 -47.78
N HIS A 519 30.44 18.51 -48.83
CA HIS A 519 31.06 18.72 -50.15
C HIS A 519 31.68 20.11 -50.33
N PHE A 520 31.55 20.99 -49.32
CA PHE A 520 32.07 22.35 -49.40
C PHE A 520 33.59 22.37 -49.24
N SER A 521 34.26 23.15 -50.10
CA SER A 521 35.70 23.38 -50.03
C SER A 521 36.01 24.86 -49.88
N LEU A 522 36.95 25.18 -49.00
CA LEU A 522 37.39 26.55 -48.77
C LEU A 522 38.42 27.00 -49.83
N PRO A 523 38.33 28.24 -50.34
CA PRO A 523 39.35 28.80 -51.20
C PRO A 523 40.71 28.83 -50.49
N GLY A 524 41.77 28.37 -51.17
CA GLY A 524 43.10 28.23 -50.55
C GLY A 524 43.73 29.54 -50.03
N ARG A 525 43.30 30.71 -50.53
CA ARG A 525 43.71 32.01 -49.98
C ARG A 525 43.16 32.21 -48.57
N LEU A 526 41.87 31.87 -48.38
CA LEU A 526 41.17 32.04 -47.11
C LEU A 526 41.78 31.16 -46.01
N CYS A 527 42.21 29.94 -46.35
CA CYS A 527 42.88 29.03 -45.42
C CYS A 527 44.14 29.65 -44.76
N LYS A 528 44.85 30.54 -45.47
CA LYS A 528 46.03 31.24 -44.91
C LYS A 528 45.63 32.43 -44.04
N GLU A 529 44.57 33.14 -44.43
CA GLU A 529 44.10 34.32 -43.70
C GLU A 529 43.45 33.95 -42.36
N ILE A 530 42.76 32.81 -42.27
CA ILE A 530 42.13 32.29 -41.03
C ILE A 530 43.17 32.03 -39.91
N GLU A 531 44.46 31.89 -40.21
CA GLU A 531 45.50 31.74 -39.18
C GLU A 531 45.87 33.08 -38.50
N LEU A 532 45.41 34.22 -39.03
CA LEU A 532 45.76 35.56 -38.53
C LEU A 532 44.75 36.06 -37.50
N PHE A 533 45.24 36.59 -36.36
CA PHE A 533 44.37 37.15 -35.31
C PHE A 533 43.45 38.28 -35.77
N HIS A 534 43.88 39.09 -36.74
CA HIS A 534 43.11 40.24 -37.25
C HIS A 534 42.19 39.88 -38.43
N PHE A 535 42.01 38.60 -38.74
CA PHE A 535 41.12 38.15 -39.81
C PHE A 535 39.66 38.50 -39.49
N ASP A 536 39.00 39.24 -40.39
CA ASP A 536 37.59 39.56 -40.30
C ASP A 536 36.75 38.49 -40.99
N ILE A 537 36.00 37.73 -40.19
CA ILE A 537 35.12 36.69 -40.70
C ILE A 537 33.83 37.25 -41.31
N GLY A 538 33.47 38.50 -41.02
CA GLY A 538 32.21 39.14 -41.38
C GLY A 538 31.80 38.99 -42.86
N PRO A 539 32.68 39.24 -43.84
CA PRO A 539 32.37 39.12 -45.26
C PRO A 539 32.02 37.69 -45.73
N PHE A 540 32.29 36.66 -44.94
CA PHE A 540 32.20 35.25 -45.34
C PHE A 540 31.03 34.49 -44.70
N GLU A 541 29.90 35.15 -44.46
CA GLU A 541 28.73 34.60 -43.73
C GLU A 541 28.26 33.22 -44.22
N ASN A 542 28.19 33.02 -45.53
CA ASN A 542 27.78 31.75 -46.12
C ASN A 542 28.79 30.62 -45.92
N MET A 543 30.04 30.95 -45.57
CA MET A 543 31.17 30.03 -45.49
C MET A 543 31.56 29.71 -44.04
N TRP A 544 30.98 30.38 -43.03
CA TRP A 544 31.34 30.18 -41.62
C TRP A 544 31.33 28.72 -41.15
N PRO A 545 30.34 27.88 -41.49
CA PRO A 545 30.38 26.46 -41.12
C PRO A 545 31.60 25.74 -41.71
N GLY A 546 31.94 26.03 -42.98
CA GLY A 546 33.12 25.49 -43.64
C GLY A 546 34.41 25.98 -43.01
N ILE A 547 34.50 27.27 -42.67
CA ILE A 547 35.63 27.85 -41.92
C ILE A 547 35.85 27.09 -40.61
N PHE A 548 34.79 26.80 -39.86
CA PHE A 548 34.90 26.03 -38.63
C PHE A 548 35.34 24.58 -38.85
N VAL A 549 34.83 23.90 -39.89
CA VAL A 549 35.31 22.56 -40.28
C VAL A 549 36.83 22.59 -40.56
N HIS A 550 37.32 23.60 -41.27
CA HIS A 550 38.74 23.76 -41.52
C HIS A 550 39.56 24.02 -40.25
N MET A 551 39.07 24.88 -39.35
CA MET A 551 39.72 25.14 -38.06
C MET A 551 39.85 23.86 -37.23
N ILE A 552 38.80 23.04 -37.20
CA ILE A 552 38.81 21.73 -36.52
C ILE A 552 39.83 20.78 -37.16
N HIS A 553 39.79 20.60 -38.48
CA HIS A 553 40.72 19.71 -39.17
C HIS A 553 42.18 20.15 -39.03
N ARG A 554 42.43 21.46 -38.97
CA ARG A 554 43.78 22.01 -38.82
C ARG A 554 44.29 21.95 -37.38
N SER A 555 43.42 22.02 -36.38
CA SER A 555 43.80 21.95 -34.96
C SER A 555 43.86 20.52 -34.40
N CYS A 556 42.94 19.65 -34.82
CA CYS A 556 42.77 18.30 -34.29
C CYS A 556 43.17 17.22 -35.30
N GLY A 557 43.19 17.50 -36.60
CA GLY A 557 43.41 16.51 -37.65
C GLY A 557 42.13 16.06 -38.35
N THR A 558 42.26 15.48 -39.54
CA THR A 558 41.12 15.10 -40.39
C THR A 558 40.37 13.86 -39.92
N SER A 559 41.05 12.94 -39.23
CA SER A 559 40.48 11.71 -38.68
C SER A 559 39.90 11.86 -37.27
N CYS A 560 39.98 13.05 -36.67
CA CYS A 560 39.56 13.25 -35.27
C CYS A 560 38.05 13.23 -35.05
N PHE A 561 37.28 13.47 -36.11
CA PHE A 561 35.82 13.47 -36.10
C PHE A 561 35.33 12.78 -37.38
N GLU A 562 34.22 12.05 -37.29
CA GLU A 562 33.51 11.60 -38.49
C GLU A 562 32.90 12.82 -39.19
N LEU A 563 33.29 13.07 -40.44
CA LEU A 563 32.94 14.30 -41.17
C LEU A 563 31.42 14.51 -41.25
N GLU A 564 30.65 13.44 -41.47
CA GLU A 564 29.19 13.49 -41.48
C GLU A 564 28.63 14.01 -40.15
N LYS A 565 29.03 13.41 -39.02
CA LYS A 565 28.58 13.80 -37.69
C LYS A 565 29.00 15.22 -37.36
N LEU A 566 30.21 15.63 -37.75
CA LEU A 566 30.70 16.99 -37.58
C LEU A 566 29.86 18.01 -38.36
N CYS A 567 29.54 17.73 -39.62
CA CYS A 567 28.71 18.61 -40.44
C CYS A 567 27.29 18.73 -39.88
N ARG A 568 26.69 17.60 -39.47
CA ARG A 568 25.38 17.57 -38.80
C ARG A 568 25.37 18.41 -37.53
N PHE A 569 26.37 18.20 -36.66
CA PHE A 569 26.53 18.95 -35.42
C PHE A 569 26.64 20.46 -35.66
N ILE A 570 27.56 20.90 -36.53
CA ILE A 570 27.79 22.33 -36.80
C ILE A 570 26.53 22.99 -37.37
N MET A 571 25.83 22.33 -38.31
CA MET A 571 24.63 22.89 -38.93
C MET A 571 23.46 22.99 -37.93
N SER A 572 23.32 22.00 -37.04
CA SER A 572 22.34 22.05 -35.94
C SER A 572 22.72 23.13 -34.91
N VAL A 573 23.99 23.27 -34.51
CA VAL A 573 24.46 24.36 -33.63
C VAL A 573 24.15 25.73 -34.24
N LYS A 574 24.47 25.94 -35.52
CA LYS A 574 24.13 27.18 -36.25
C LYS A 574 22.64 27.50 -36.19
N LYS A 575 21.76 26.51 -36.39
CA LYS A 575 20.30 26.69 -36.33
C LYS A 575 19.78 27.07 -34.94
N ASN A 576 20.48 26.66 -33.88
CA ASN A 576 20.09 26.93 -32.49
C ASN A 576 20.63 28.26 -31.94
N TYR A 577 21.39 29.03 -32.74
CA TYR A 577 21.68 30.42 -32.42
C TYR A 577 20.51 31.33 -32.79
N ARG A 578 20.11 32.19 -31.83
CA ARG A 578 19.01 33.14 -32.04
C ARG A 578 19.46 34.35 -32.84
N ARG A 579 18.50 34.99 -33.52
CA ARG A 579 18.67 36.30 -34.16
C ARG A 579 18.60 37.41 -33.11
N VAL A 580 19.69 37.60 -32.37
CA VAL A 580 19.89 38.71 -31.44
C VAL A 580 21.02 39.63 -31.94
N PRO A 581 21.08 40.90 -31.50
CA PRO A 581 22.03 41.87 -32.06
C PRO A 581 23.51 41.48 -31.96
N TYR A 582 23.91 40.80 -30.87
CA TYR A 582 25.31 40.48 -30.59
C TYR A 582 25.59 38.98 -30.39
N HIS A 583 24.98 38.34 -29.38
CA HIS A 583 25.17 36.92 -29.03
C HIS A 583 24.51 35.95 -30.06
N ASN A 584 24.95 36.03 -31.30
CA ASN A 584 24.44 35.28 -32.44
C ASN A 584 25.55 34.39 -33.04
N TRP A 585 25.20 33.68 -34.11
CA TRP A 585 26.13 32.76 -34.78
C TRP A 585 27.46 33.42 -35.21
N LYS A 586 27.44 34.68 -35.65
CA LYS A 586 28.66 35.41 -36.03
C LYS A 586 29.62 35.53 -34.85
N HIS A 587 29.10 35.92 -33.68
CA HIS A 587 29.89 36.04 -32.46
C HIS A 587 30.52 34.70 -32.07
N ALA A 588 29.74 33.62 -32.07
CA ALA A 588 30.23 32.28 -31.76
C ALA A 588 31.39 31.83 -32.66
N VAL A 589 31.28 32.02 -33.98
CA VAL A 589 32.34 31.63 -34.92
C VAL A 589 33.56 32.54 -34.78
N THR A 590 33.37 33.83 -34.45
CA THR A 590 34.47 34.77 -34.18
C THR A 590 35.25 34.38 -32.93
N VAL A 591 34.55 33.98 -31.85
CA VAL A 591 35.17 33.48 -30.62
C VAL A 591 35.92 32.18 -30.88
N ALA A 592 35.32 31.25 -31.62
CA ALA A 592 35.97 30.01 -32.04
C ALA A 592 37.22 30.27 -32.90
N HIS A 593 37.18 31.27 -33.78
CA HIS A 593 38.34 31.70 -34.57
C HIS A 593 39.46 32.25 -33.69
N CYS A 594 39.13 33.09 -32.71
CA CYS A 594 40.11 33.59 -31.75
C CYS A 594 40.79 32.43 -31.00
N MET A 595 40.00 31.46 -30.52
CA MET A 595 40.54 30.26 -29.88
C MET A 595 41.40 29.43 -30.85
N TYR A 596 40.98 29.27 -32.09
CA TYR A 596 41.76 28.61 -33.13
C TYR A 596 43.13 29.27 -33.31
N ALA A 597 43.19 30.60 -33.45
CA ALA A 597 44.45 31.34 -33.58
C ALA A 597 45.35 31.16 -32.34
N ILE A 598 44.77 31.13 -31.13
CA ILE A 598 45.51 30.83 -29.89
C ILE A 598 46.11 29.41 -29.94
N LEU A 599 45.31 28.40 -30.29
CA LEU A 599 45.76 27.01 -30.37
C LEU A 599 46.84 26.80 -31.43
N GLN A 600 46.73 27.46 -32.59
CA GLN A 600 47.73 27.36 -33.65
C GLN A 600 49.09 27.96 -33.26
N ASN A 601 49.09 29.05 -32.48
CA ASN A 601 50.31 29.65 -31.96
C ASN A 601 50.89 28.91 -30.74
N ASN A 602 50.15 27.96 -30.14
CA ASN A 602 50.51 27.29 -28.89
C ASN A 602 50.39 25.75 -28.97
N ARG A 603 50.82 25.14 -30.10
CA ARG A 603 50.69 23.70 -30.37
C ARG A 603 51.39 22.76 -29.38
N GLY A 604 52.22 23.24 -28.46
CA GLY A 604 52.88 22.41 -27.45
C GLY A 604 52.17 22.37 -26.10
N LEU A 605 51.19 23.26 -25.85
CA LEU A 605 50.64 23.48 -24.51
C LEU A 605 49.33 22.74 -24.23
N PHE A 606 48.57 22.42 -25.27
CA PHE A 606 47.24 21.80 -25.14
C PHE A 606 47.24 20.38 -25.68
N THR A 607 46.65 19.47 -24.90
CA THR A 607 46.35 18.09 -25.30
C THR A 607 45.31 18.05 -26.42
N ASP A 608 45.20 16.91 -27.11
CA ASP A 608 44.24 16.74 -28.20
C ASP A 608 42.79 16.82 -27.70
N LEU A 609 42.49 16.30 -26.50
CA LEU A 609 41.16 16.42 -25.88
C LEU A 609 40.83 17.87 -25.52
N GLU A 610 41.78 18.63 -24.99
CA GLU A 610 41.57 20.06 -24.70
C GLU A 610 41.31 20.87 -25.96
N ARG A 611 42.02 20.61 -27.06
CA ARG A 611 41.76 21.30 -28.34
C ARG A 611 40.36 21.00 -28.86
N LYS A 612 39.95 19.73 -28.83
CA LYS A 612 38.60 19.30 -29.22
C LYS A 612 37.55 19.99 -28.34
N GLY A 613 37.72 19.93 -27.02
CA GLY A 613 36.79 20.51 -26.05
C GLY A 613 36.68 22.03 -26.17
N LEU A 614 37.81 22.75 -26.25
CA LEU A 614 37.83 24.22 -26.30
C LEU A 614 37.20 24.77 -27.59
N LEU A 615 37.49 24.19 -28.75
CA LEU A 615 36.88 24.66 -30.02
C LEU A 615 35.37 24.43 -30.03
N ILE A 616 34.90 23.27 -29.55
CA ILE A 616 33.48 22.96 -29.46
C ILE A 616 32.79 23.86 -28.41
N ALA A 617 33.44 24.09 -27.26
CA ALA A 617 32.94 25.00 -26.23
C ALA A 617 32.79 26.43 -26.75
N CYS A 618 33.81 26.98 -27.42
CA CYS A 618 33.74 28.33 -28.00
C CYS A 618 32.61 28.46 -29.02
N LEU A 619 32.39 27.44 -29.85
CA LEU A 619 31.28 27.44 -30.81
C LEU A 619 29.91 27.40 -30.13
N CYS A 620 29.81 26.75 -28.95
CA CYS A 620 28.54 26.50 -28.29
C CYS A 620 28.22 27.41 -27.10
N HIS A 621 29.16 28.25 -26.67
CA HIS A 621 29.07 28.97 -25.39
C HIS A 621 27.87 29.90 -25.23
N ASP A 622 27.26 30.35 -26.33
CA ASP A 622 26.11 31.27 -26.36
C ASP A 622 24.87 30.64 -27.03
N LEU A 623 24.79 29.30 -27.13
CA LEU A 623 23.67 28.60 -27.77
C LEU A 623 22.31 28.98 -27.15
N ASP A 624 21.30 29.29 -27.96
CA ASP A 624 19.98 29.75 -27.49
C ASP A 624 19.99 31.07 -26.69
N HIS A 625 21.05 31.89 -26.76
CA HIS A 625 21.13 33.16 -26.01
C HIS A 625 19.99 34.14 -26.39
N ARG A 626 19.26 34.64 -25.39
CA ARG A 626 18.01 35.41 -25.57
C ARG A 626 18.18 36.93 -25.60
N GLY A 627 19.37 37.42 -25.28
CA GLY A 627 19.69 38.86 -25.21
C GLY A 627 19.45 39.48 -23.84
N PHE A 628 19.24 38.67 -22.80
CA PHE A 628 19.05 39.12 -21.42
C PHE A 628 20.17 38.59 -20.52
N SER A 629 20.57 39.37 -19.51
CA SER A 629 21.56 38.96 -18.51
C SER A 629 20.98 38.00 -17.46
N ASN A 630 21.84 37.25 -16.78
CA ASN A 630 21.47 36.40 -15.63
C ASN A 630 20.68 37.20 -14.56
N SER A 631 21.10 38.44 -14.28
CA SER A 631 20.40 39.33 -13.34
C SER A 631 18.98 39.71 -13.78
N TYR A 632 18.76 39.87 -15.08
CA TYR A 632 17.43 40.13 -15.63
C TYR A 632 16.53 38.89 -15.47
N LEU A 633 17.02 37.70 -15.77
CA LEU A 633 16.25 36.46 -15.65
C LEU A 633 15.78 36.19 -14.22
N GLN A 634 16.65 36.44 -13.23
CA GLN A 634 16.31 36.33 -11.81
C GLN A 634 15.27 37.38 -11.39
N LYS A 635 15.43 38.63 -11.83
CA LYS A 635 14.52 39.73 -11.45
C LYS A 635 13.08 39.53 -11.94
N PHE A 636 12.91 38.80 -13.04
CA PHE A 636 11.60 38.57 -13.67
C PHE A 636 11.12 37.13 -13.54
N ASP A 637 11.66 36.36 -12.58
CA ASP A 637 11.26 34.98 -12.30
C ASP A 637 11.17 34.09 -13.55
N HIS A 638 12.13 34.26 -14.47
CA HIS A 638 12.15 33.46 -15.68
C HIS A 638 12.37 31.98 -15.34
N PRO A 639 11.70 31.00 -15.99
CA PRO A 639 11.79 29.59 -15.63
C PRO A 639 13.22 29.02 -15.57
N LEU A 640 14.14 29.52 -16.40
CA LEU A 640 15.56 29.15 -16.34
C LEU A 640 16.22 29.50 -15.00
N ALA A 641 15.85 30.61 -14.37
CA ALA A 641 16.39 31.01 -13.06
C ALA A 641 15.89 30.10 -11.93
N ALA A 642 14.75 29.43 -12.12
CA ALA A 642 14.28 28.39 -11.19
C ALA A 642 14.97 27.03 -11.43
N LEU A 643 15.46 26.78 -12.66
CA LEU A 643 16.16 25.55 -13.02
C LEU A 643 17.63 25.56 -12.59
N TYR A 644 18.31 26.69 -12.73
CA TYR A 644 19.73 26.85 -12.40
C TYR A 644 19.94 28.00 -11.41
N SER A 645 20.64 27.73 -10.30
CA SER A 645 20.89 28.70 -9.23
C SER A 645 22.05 29.66 -9.51
N THR A 646 23.07 29.23 -10.25
CA THR A 646 24.29 29.99 -10.57
C THR A 646 24.65 29.85 -12.04
N SER A 647 25.15 30.91 -12.67
CA SER A 647 25.54 30.95 -14.09
C SER A 647 24.43 30.37 -14.99
N THR A 648 23.21 30.88 -14.79
CA THR A 648 21.96 30.31 -15.29
C THR A 648 21.98 30.13 -16.81
N MET A 649 22.43 31.14 -17.56
CA MET A 649 22.53 31.05 -19.02
C MET A 649 23.66 30.11 -19.45
N GLU A 650 24.81 30.14 -18.81
CA GLU A 650 25.95 29.29 -19.17
C GLU A 650 25.65 27.81 -18.95
N GLN A 651 24.94 27.47 -17.87
CA GLN A 651 24.42 26.11 -17.65
C GLN A 651 23.42 25.70 -18.73
N HIS A 652 22.55 26.62 -19.16
CA HIS A 652 21.62 26.40 -20.26
C HIS A 652 22.37 26.17 -21.59
N HIS A 653 23.39 26.97 -21.91
CA HIS A 653 24.24 26.82 -23.11
C HIS A 653 24.92 25.45 -23.16
N PHE A 654 25.48 24.99 -22.03
CA PHE A 654 26.03 23.65 -21.91
C PHE A 654 24.96 22.56 -22.09
N SER A 655 23.80 22.71 -21.46
CA SER A 655 22.68 21.77 -21.61
C SER A 655 22.18 21.66 -23.06
N GLN A 656 22.10 22.79 -23.78
CA GLN A 656 21.79 22.79 -25.22
C GLN A 656 22.86 22.05 -26.03
N THR A 657 24.14 22.23 -25.70
CA THR A 657 25.26 21.52 -26.34
C THR A 657 25.10 20.00 -26.20
N VAL A 658 24.86 19.52 -24.98
CA VAL A 658 24.66 18.09 -24.69
C VAL A 658 23.41 17.56 -25.40
N SER A 659 22.33 18.33 -25.42
CA SER A 659 21.09 17.95 -26.12
C SER A 659 21.31 17.72 -27.61
N ILE A 660 22.13 18.56 -28.27
CA ILE A 660 22.49 18.37 -29.69
C ILE A 660 23.37 17.14 -29.86
N LEU A 661 24.36 16.91 -28.97
CA LEU A 661 25.22 15.72 -29.04
C LEU A 661 24.46 14.40 -28.86
N GLN A 662 23.35 14.40 -28.12
CA GLN A 662 22.50 13.23 -27.90
C GLN A 662 21.58 12.90 -29.09
N LEU A 663 21.47 13.80 -30.08
CA LEU A 663 20.70 13.51 -31.29
C LEU A 663 21.41 12.45 -32.14
N GLU A 664 20.60 11.62 -32.81
CA GLU A 664 21.10 10.58 -33.69
C GLU A 664 21.99 11.17 -34.81
N GLY A 665 23.19 10.61 -34.98
CA GLY A 665 24.18 11.09 -35.96
C GLY A 665 24.82 12.45 -35.65
N HIS A 666 24.62 13.02 -34.46
CA HIS A 666 25.23 14.31 -34.05
C HIS A 666 26.34 14.16 -33.01
N ASN A 667 26.49 12.97 -32.40
CA ASN A 667 27.54 12.73 -31.44
C ASN A 667 28.93 12.66 -32.11
N ILE A 668 29.60 13.82 -32.23
CA ILE A 668 30.93 13.92 -32.83
C ILE A 668 32.01 13.19 -32.03
N PHE A 669 31.76 12.86 -30.76
CA PHE A 669 32.71 12.19 -29.88
C PHE A 669 32.47 10.68 -29.77
N SER A 670 31.66 10.09 -30.67
CA SER A 670 31.28 8.68 -30.61
C SER A 670 32.45 7.69 -30.75
N THR A 671 33.59 8.14 -31.26
CA THR A 671 34.80 7.32 -31.43
C THR A 671 35.74 7.35 -30.22
N LEU A 672 35.47 8.20 -29.23
CA LEU A 672 36.25 8.28 -27.99
C LEU A 672 35.89 7.14 -27.04
N SER A 673 36.82 6.73 -26.19
CA SER A 673 36.51 5.85 -25.06
C SER A 673 35.63 6.56 -24.03
N SER A 674 34.92 5.81 -23.17
CA SER A 674 34.04 6.40 -22.15
C SER A 674 34.75 7.40 -21.23
N SER A 675 36.02 7.13 -20.88
CA SER A 675 36.83 8.03 -20.05
C SER A 675 37.18 9.34 -20.79
N GLU A 676 37.59 9.25 -22.05
CA GLU A 676 37.90 10.43 -22.88
C GLU A 676 36.63 11.25 -23.18
N TYR A 677 35.50 10.59 -23.38
CA TYR A 677 34.20 11.22 -23.57
C TYR A 677 33.77 12.03 -22.33
N GLU A 678 33.92 11.47 -21.13
CA GLU A 678 33.66 12.18 -19.88
C GLU A 678 34.60 13.38 -19.71
N GLN A 679 35.90 13.19 -19.98
CA GLN A 679 36.89 14.26 -19.89
C GLN A 679 36.61 15.42 -20.86
N VAL A 680 36.31 15.13 -22.14
CA VAL A 680 36.03 16.18 -23.12
C VAL A 680 34.74 16.94 -22.79
N LEU A 681 33.70 16.25 -22.32
CA LEU A 681 32.48 16.90 -21.85
C LEU A 681 32.72 17.79 -20.64
N GLU A 682 33.56 17.35 -19.70
CA GLU A 682 33.93 18.16 -18.54
C GLU A 682 34.74 19.41 -18.94
N ILE A 683 35.64 19.28 -19.92
CA ILE A 683 36.35 20.44 -20.50
C ILE A 683 35.35 21.42 -21.12
N ILE A 684 34.40 20.93 -21.93
CA ILE A 684 33.37 21.76 -22.56
C ILE A 684 32.53 22.48 -21.50
N ARG A 685 32.08 21.73 -20.47
CA ARG A 685 31.28 22.26 -19.37
C ARG A 685 32.02 23.38 -18.64
N LYS A 686 33.26 23.14 -18.24
CA LYS A 686 34.08 24.13 -17.53
C LYS A 686 34.32 25.37 -18.40
N ALA A 687 34.66 25.19 -19.67
CA ALA A 687 34.92 26.28 -20.58
C ALA A 687 33.69 27.17 -20.83
N ILE A 688 32.50 26.57 -20.99
CA ILE A 688 31.25 27.33 -21.16
C ILE A 688 30.87 28.04 -19.85
N ILE A 689 30.93 27.38 -18.70
CA ILE A 689 30.59 28.03 -17.41
C ILE A 689 31.57 29.19 -17.12
N ALA A 690 32.84 29.05 -17.48
CA ALA A 690 33.85 30.07 -17.29
C ALA A 690 33.63 31.34 -18.15
N THR A 691 32.69 31.35 -19.11
CA THR A 691 32.32 32.58 -19.82
C THR A 691 31.45 33.52 -18.98
N ASP A 692 30.95 33.07 -17.83
CA ASP A 692 30.30 33.96 -16.86
C ASP A 692 31.33 34.91 -16.24
N LEU A 693 31.19 36.20 -16.56
CA LEU A 693 32.04 37.27 -16.04
C LEU A 693 32.05 37.36 -14.51
N ALA A 694 31.01 36.87 -13.82
CA ALA A 694 31.00 36.81 -12.36
C ALA A 694 32.10 35.88 -11.81
N LEU A 695 32.41 34.79 -12.52
CA LEU A 695 33.47 33.84 -12.14
C LEU A 695 34.86 34.33 -12.56
N TYR A 696 34.95 35.06 -13.67
CA TYR A 696 36.20 35.57 -14.23
C TYR A 696 37.05 36.35 -13.21
N PHE A 697 36.46 37.29 -12.47
CA PHE A 697 37.25 38.18 -11.60
C PHE A 697 37.94 37.43 -10.45
N GLY A 698 37.28 36.42 -9.89
CA GLY A 698 37.87 35.54 -8.88
C GLY A 698 39.03 34.72 -9.45
N ASN A 699 38.81 34.10 -10.61
CA ASN A 699 39.81 33.26 -11.27
C ASN A 699 41.02 34.08 -11.75
N ARG A 700 40.80 35.29 -12.27
CA ARG A 700 41.87 36.21 -12.68
C ARG A 700 42.80 36.55 -11.53
N LYS A 701 42.25 36.82 -10.34
CA LYS A 701 43.05 37.13 -9.15
C LYS A 701 43.95 35.95 -8.75
N GLN A 702 43.39 34.74 -8.74
CA GLN A 702 44.16 33.52 -8.45
C GLN A 702 45.27 33.28 -9.49
N LEU A 703 44.97 33.50 -10.77
CA LEU A 703 45.95 33.35 -11.85
C LEU A 703 47.08 34.38 -11.74
N GLU A 704 46.76 35.63 -11.42
CA GLU A 704 47.74 36.69 -11.17
C GLU A 704 48.66 36.34 -9.99
N GLU A 705 48.10 35.84 -8.89
CA GLU A 705 48.88 35.39 -7.72
C GLU A 705 49.82 34.22 -8.10
N MET A 706 49.35 33.24 -8.87
CA MET A 706 50.18 32.12 -9.34
C MET A 706 51.31 32.57 -10.26
N TYR A 707 51.02 33.55 -11.13
CA TYR A 707 52.00 34.13 -12.04
C TYR A 707 53.08 34.91 -11.28
N GLN A 708 52.67 35.79 -10.36
CA GLN A 708 53.59 36.61 -9.56
C GLN A 708 54.48 35.76 -8.64
N THR A 709 53.96 34.65 -8.11
CA THR A 709 54.71 33.73 -7.25
C THR A 709 55.58 32.73 -8.02
N GLY A 710 55.50 32.69 -9.36
CA GLY A 710 56.20 31.71 -10.19
C GLY A 710 55.72 30.26 -9.99
N SER A 711 54.55 30.07 -9.37
CA SER A 711 53.99 28.75 -9.08
C SER A 711 53.13 28.19 -10.21
N LEU A 712 52.85 28.99 -11.26
CA LEU A 712 52.07 28.57 -12.42
C LEU A 712 52.77 27.41 -13.16
N ASN A 713 52.11 26.27 -13.16
CA ASN A 713 52.56 25.05 -13.83
C ASN A 713 51.41 24.45 -14.64
N LEU A 714 51.48 24.54 -15.97
CA LEU A 714 50.44 24.06 -16.87
C LEU A 714 50.31 22.53 -16.90
N ASN A 715 51.29 21.79 -16.38
CA ASN A 715 51.18 20.34 -16.20
C ASN A 715 50.36 19.95 -14.96
N ASN A 716 50.03 20.93 -14.09
CA ASN A 716 49.13 20.72 -12.96
C ASN A 716 47.68 20.92 -13.41
N GLN A 717 46.84 19.90 -13.29
CA GLN A 717 45.43 19.93 -13.68
C GLN A 717 44.63 21.06 -13.01
N SER A 718 44.97 21.44 -11.78
CA SER A 718 44.28 22.55 -11.09
C SER A 718 44.61 23.92 -11.71
N HIS A 719 45.84 24.08 -12.21
CA HIS A 719 46.29 25.28 -12.88
C HIS A 719 45.81 25.33 -14.34
N SER A 720 45.78 24.18 -15.03
CA SER A 720 45.25 24.10 -16.40
C SER A 720 43.73 24.28 -16.46
N SER A 721 42.99 23.88 -15.42
CA SER A 721 41.54 24.04 -15.34
C SER A 721 41.05 25.28 -14.58
N GLY A 722 41.96 26.04 -13.95
CA GLY A 722 41.64 27.29 -13.25
C GLY A 722 40.72 27.15 -12.02
N SER A 723 40.61 25.95 -11.43
CA SER A 723 39.73 25.68 -10.27
C SER A 723 40.41 24.75 -9.27
N THR A 724 40.63 25.24 -8.05
CA THR A 724 41.12 24.45 -6.90
C THR A 724 39.99 23.86 -6.05
N THR A 725 38.73 24.13 -6.39
CA THR A 725 37.57 23.61 -5.66
C THR A 725 36.85 22.50 -6.44
N PRO A 726 36.53 21.36 -5.80
CA PRO A 726 35.53 20.44 -6.32
C PRO A 726 34.18 21.18 -6.32
N TRP A 727 33.59 21.37 -7.49
CA TRP A 727 32.25 21.94 -7.57
C TRP A 727 31.21 20.92 -7.10
N PRO A 728 30.16 21.35 -6.37
CA PRO A 728 29.16 20.44 -5.84
C PRO A 728 28.46 19.70 -6.97
N SER A 729 28.19 18.41 -6.74
CA SER A 729 27.42 17.54 -7.63
C SER A 729 26.11 18.23 -8.05
N PRO A 730 25.59 17.96 -9.26
CA PRO A 730 24.31 18.52 -9.71
C PRO A 730 23.25 18.26 -8.64
N ALA A 731 22.68 19.34 -8.13
CA ALA A 731 21.62 19.26 -7.15
C ALA A 731 20.49 18.40 -7.74
N THR A 732 20.14 17.34 -7.02
CA THR A 732 18.86 16.66 -7.23
C THR A 732 17.75 17.71 -7.26
N PRO A 733 16.76 17.58 -8.16
CA PRO A 733 15.66 18.53 -8.24
C PRO A 733 15.06 18.71 -6.84
N PRO A 734 14.76 19.94 -6.41
CA PRO A 734 14.30 20.18 -5.06
C PRO A 734 13.02 19.38 -4.81
N SER A 735 13.06 18.51 -3.80
CA SER A 735 11.82 17.99 -3.22
C SER A 735 10.99 19.20 -2.80
N ARG A 736 9.71 19.18 -3.19
CA ARG A 736 8.74 20.25 -2.96
C ARG A 736 8.87 20.77 -1.52
N ARG A 737 9.46 21.95 -1.34
CA ARG A 737 9.33 22.68 -0.08
C ARG A 737 7.87 23.07 0.08
N SER A 738 7.28 22.60 1.18
CA SER A 738 6.01 23.08 1.70
C SER A 738 6.09 24.60 1.93
N SER A 739 5.02 25.28 1.52
CA SER A 739 4.82 26.72 1.68
C SER A 739 5.00 27.14 3.14
N PRO A 740 5.65 28.29 3.43
CA PRO A 740 5.61 28.84 4.78
C PRO A 740 4.19 29.33 5.08
N ARG A 741 3.62 28.83 6.18
CA ARG A 741 2.39 29.35 6.78
C ARG A 741 2.56 30.86 7.03
N ARG A 742 1.69 31.67 6.43
CA ARG A 742 1.44 33.03 6.93
C ARG A 742 0.73 32.91 8.28
N SER A 743 1.31 33.51 9.31
CA SER A 743 0.64 33.79 10.58
C SER A 743 -0.48 34.83 10.36
N PRO A 744 -1.66 34.67 10.98
CA PRO A 744 -2.73 35.64 10.84
C PRO A 744 -2.51 36.81 11.79
N SER A 745 -2.54 38.02 11.23
CA SER A 745 -3.04 39.23 11.89
C SER A 745 -4.54 39.32 11.66
#